data_AF-A0A7Z7VXA1-F1
#
_entry.id   AF-A0A7Z7VXA1-F1
#
_cell.length_a   1.000
_cell.length_b   1.000
_cell.length_c   1.000
_cell.angle_alpha   90.00
_cell.angle_beta   90.00
_cell.angle_gamma   90.00
#
_symmetry.space_group_name_H-M   'P 1'
#
loop_
_entity.id
_entity.type
_entity.pdbx_description
1 polymer ?
#
loop_
_entity_poly.entity_id
_entity_poly.type
_entity_poly.pdbx_seq_one_letter_code
_entity_poly.pdbx_strand_id
1 'polypeptide(L)'
;MTSDIPNKDDLEQLRQALILKQNEGLGSYNQKLEELQKEFKNLENGMELAVKKTIKEINSSDDERAVYENIYTKITENSTKIQAFEDKIDLKANRDEITQTLNSQLEPLKNDIKQQASQIELLPDRLTETVSNKIYETTISGLVQRLEAEEAKRETLANQINDTVSIQQYQAGIQEAKEYADEQLEDVANNPEIKAGIQKANEEAQESLKEYVRAQDELRAQEAQAYADGKVSEEEQRAIQDAQAKLEEAKQNAELKARNAEKKANAYTDGKVKESTDAQRKTLARYGSQIIQNGKDIKLRTTKEEFDATNRTLSNILSEIVQNITDGTTIRYDDNGVAQSLNVGPQGIQLNGDKINLNASRQFNLLVSDMRNKVDKNSVVSSINASPERIDINTQNIGIRGGSGQSYVDIRNDQIELGGGFRRTWRGRSTRHNIFTRLKDGHLRFRNNALDRSLYMSEFGISTYIDGEGEGLGSSGTIQWWDTTYSESDANGITINSYGGVVALSSDNNRIVLDAYASSNVESKTAAVYIHPHKETRPGNNRFAFTVSNADHSSNTDGYIMYGSDTNYNYGAGLRFSKSQNGKTVQVVDGNYSTGGDTTIEAGYGSFNTISKRDGNKYVRIISDDGFLVGRDNAGNRIASKIYL
;
A
#
# COMPACT_ATOMS: atom_id res chain seq x y z
N MET A 1 66.10 28.67 -21.10
CA MET A 1 67.43 29.05 -21.60
C MET A 1 68.45 28.24 -20.83
N THR A 2 69.03 27.24 -21.50
CA THR A 2 70.15 26.41 -21.03
C THR A 2 71.40 27.28 -20.96
N SER A 3 72.04 27.38 -19.80
CA SER A 3 73.38 27.95 -19.68
C SER A 3 74.24 26.97 -18.89
N ASP A 4 75.07 26.28 -19.65
CA ASP A 4 75.88 25.13 -19.30
C ASP A 4 76.83 25.41 -18.15
N ILE A 5 76.83 24.50 -17.17
CA ILE A 5 77.97 24.32 -16.27
C ILE A 5 79.00 23.51 -17.09
N PRO A 6 80.20 24.05 -17.36
CA PRO A 6 81.19 23.37 -18.19
C PRO A 6 81.53 22.01 -17.60
N ASN A 7 81.49 20.96 -18.41
CA ASN A 7 81.92 19.64 -17.98
C ASN A 7 83.45 19.58 -17.90
N LYS A 8 84.00 18.46 -17.42
CA LYS A 8 85.44 18.30 -17.21
C LYS A 8 86.27 18.46 -18.50
N ASP A 9 85.71 18.10 -19.65
CA ASP A 9 86.36 18.25 -20.95
C ASP A 9 86.37 19.71 -21.41
N ASP A 10 85.31 20.47 -21.11
CA ASP A 10 85.24 21.91 -21.39
C ASP A 10 86.27 22.71 -20.58
N LEU A 11 86.52 22.31 -19.32
CA LEU A 11 87.53 22.89 -18.45
C LEU A 11 88.97 22.60 -18.92
N GLU A 12 89.24 21.40 -19.44
CA GLU A 12 90.56 21.05 -19.97
C GLU A 12 90.83 21.74 -21.31
N GLN A 13 89.80 21.95 -22.15
CA GLN A 13 89.90 22.78 -23.36
C GLN A 13 90.21 24.24 -23.03
N LEU A 14 89.59 24.80 -21.99
CA LEU A 14 89.87 26.16 -21.54
C LEU A 14 91.31 26.30 -21.02
N ARG A 15 91.81 25.28 -20.31
CA ARG A 15 93.19 25.23 -19.81
C ARG A 15 94.21 25.15 -20.95
N GLN A 16 93.96 24.35 -21.99
CA GLN A 16 94.83 24.31 -23.17
C GLN A 16 94.81 25.62 -23.97
N ALA A 17 93.64 26.26 -24.10
CA ALA A 17 93.52 27.56 -24.77
C ALA A 17 94.28 28.68 -24.04
N LEU A 18 94.31 28.65 -22.70
CA LEU A 18 95.09 29.58 -21.88
C LEU A 18 96.61 29.37 -22.04
N ILE A 19 97.08 28.12 -22.09
CA ILE A 19 98.51 27.80 -22.30
C ILE A 19 98.96 28.20 -23.71
N LEU A 20 98.11 28.00 -24.74
CA LEU A 20 98.39 28.44 -26.11
C LEU A 20 98.52 29.96 -26.22
N LYS A 21 97.58 30.73 -25.63
CA LYS A 21 97.64 32.20 -25.62
C LYS A 21 98.88 32.74 -24.89
N GLN A 22 99.31 32.07 -23.83
CA GLN A 22 100.51 32.47 -23.06
C GLN A 22 101.80 32.22 -23.86
N ASN A 23 101.86 31.12 -24.62
CA ASN A 23 103.02 30.78 -25.46
C ASN A 23 103.09 31.62 -26.76
N GLU A 24 101.96 31.99 -27.37
CA GLU A 24 101.93 32.87 -28.55
C GLU A 24 102.47 34.28 -28.24
N GLY A 25 102.23 34.81 -27.04
CA GLY A 25 102.79 36.08 -26.59
C GLY A 25 104.30 36.05 -26.41
N LEU A 26 104.83 35.00 -25.77
CA LEU A 26 106.28 34.85 -25.47
C LEU A 26 107.13 34.64 -26.74
N GLY A 27 106.61 33.97 -27.77
CA GLY A 27 107.32 33.75 -29.04
C GLY A 27 107.63 35.04 -29.82
N SER A 28 106.70 36.00 -29.83
CA SER A 28 106.87 37.28 -30.54
C SER A 28 107.90 38.20 -29.88
N TYR A 29 107.97 38.20 -28.54
CA TYR A 29 108.94 39.01 -27.80
C TYR A 29 110.36 38.45 -27.91
N ASN A 30 110.54 37.12 -27.91
CA ASN A 30 111.86 36.51 -28.07
C ASN A 30 112.44 36.73 -29.48
N GLN A 31 111.62 36.68 -30.54
CA GLN A 31 112.07 37.00 -31.90
C GLN A 31 112.54 38.46 -32.04
N LYS A 32 111.79 39.41 -31.47
CA LYS A 32 112.19 40.82 -31.47
C LYS A 32 113.46 41.08 -30.68
N LEU A 33 113.68 40.33 -29.59
CA LEU A 33 114.88 40.45 -28.78
C LEU A 33 116.12 39.91 -29.51
N GLU A 34 115.99 38.78 -30.22
CA GLU A 34 117.08 38.23 -31.05
C GLU A 34 117.43 39.16 -32.23
N GLU A 35 116.43 39.76 -32.89
CA GLU A 35 116.67 40.73 -33.97
C GLU A 35 117.39 41.99 -33.46
N LEU A 36 116.97 42.54 -32.32
CA LEU A 36 117.62 43.69 -31.69
C LEU A 36 119.06 43.40 -31.27
N GLN A 37 119.33 42.22 -30.71
CA GLN A 37 120.69 41.80 -30.34
C GLN A 37 121.59 41.64 -31.58
N LYS A 38 121.03 41.19 -32.71
CA LYS A 38 121.76 41.02 -33.98
C LYS A 38 122.08 42.37 -34.64
N GLU A 39 121.17 43.33 -34.59
CA GLU A 39 121.42 44.71 -35.04
C GLU A 39 122.49 45.39 -34.18
N PHE A 40 122.45 45.22 -32.86
CA PHE A 40 123.44 45.81 -31.96
C PHE A 40 124.86 45.31 -32.23
N LYS A 41 125.02 44.01 -32.46
CA LYS A 41 126.33 43.39 -32.74
C LYS A 41 126.90 43.79 -34.12
N ASN A 42 126.04 44.02 -35.10
CA ASN A 42 126.44 44.54 -36.41
C ASN A 42 126.90 46.01 -36.34
N LEU A 43 126.25 46.82 -35.50
CA LEU A 43 126.65 48.20 -35.24
C LEU A 43 127.99 48.30 -34.50
N GLU A 44 128.20 47.45 -33.49
CA GLU A 44 129.45 47.40 -32.72
C GLU A 44 130.66 47.07 -33.63
N ASN A 45 130.52 46.07 -34.50
CA ASN A 45 131.54 45.72 -35.49
C ASN A 45 131.78 46.84 -36.52
N GLY A 46 130.73 47.57 -36.93
CA GLY A 46 130.84 48.71 -37.85
C GLY A 46 131.61 49.88 -37.25
N MET A 47 131.38 50.17 -35.97
CA MET A 47 132.11 51.21 -35.23
C MET A 47 133.59 50.84 -35.05
N GLU A 48 133.91 49.58 -34.72
CA GLU A 48 135.30 49.15 -34.56
C GLU A 48 136.10 49.29 -35.86
N LEU A 49 135.48 49.00 -37.01
CA LEU A 49 136.09 49.19 -38.34
C LEU A 49 136.32 50.67 -38.67
N ALA A 50 135.33 51.52 -38.39
CA ALA A 50 135.41 52.96 -38.66
C ALA A 50 136.50 53.65 -37.82
N VAL A 51 136.63 53.27 -36.55
CA VAL A 51 137.68 53.78 -35.66
C VAL A 51 139.07 53.33 -36.12
N LYS A 52 139.24 52.05 -36.48
CA LYS A 52 140.52 51.54 -37.02
C LYS A 52 140.92 52.22 -38.33
N LYS A 53 139.96 52.52 -39.21
CA LYS A 53 140.21 53.26 -40.46
C LYS A 53 140.66 54.69 -40.19
N THR A 54 140.01 55.37 -39.25
CA THR A 54 140.32 56.75 -38.85
C THR A 54 141.71 56.86 -38.23
N ILE A 55 142.11 55.93 -37.36
CA ILE A 55 143.45 55.87 -36.77
C ILE A 55 144.53 55.66 -37.85
N LYS A 56 144.23 54.91 -38.90
CA LYS A 56 145.16 54.66 -40.01
C LYS A 56 145.35 55.88 -40.92
N GLU A 57 144.28 56.66 -41.14
CA GLU A 57 144.33 57.90 -41.93
C GLU A 57 145.05 59.03 -41.18
N ILE A 58 144.87 59.14 -39.85
CA ILE A 58 145.55 60.14 -39.00
C ILE A 58 147.08 59.95 -39.01
N ASN A 59 147.57 58.72 -39.05
CA ASN A 59 149.01 58.43 -38.98
C ASN A 59 149.76 58.62 -40.33
N SER A 60 149.15 59.28 -41.33
CA SER A 60 149.69 59.32 -42.70
C SER A 60 149.81 60.71 -43.37
N SER A 61 149.75 61.83 -42.64
CA SER A 61 149.88 63.17 -43.24
C SER A 61 150.48 64.21 -42.29
N ASP A 62 151.52 64.93 -42.75
CA ASP A 62 152.35 65.89 -41.99
C ASP A 62 151.79 67.34 -41.92
N ASP A 63 150.49 67.57 -42.19
CA ASP A 63 149.89 68.92 -42.23
C ASP A 63 148.77 69.10 -41.18
N GLU A 64 149.13 69.66 -40.02
CA GLU A 64 148.25 69.81 -38.84
C GLU A 64 146.94 70.56 -39.11
N ARG A 65 146.92 71.48 -40.09
CA ARG A 65 145.74 72.29 -40.39
C ARG A 65 144.67 71.52 -41.15
N ALA A 66 145.09 70.62 -42.04
CA ALA A 66 144.19 69.73 -42.77
C ALA A 66 143.61 68.64 -41.85
N VAL A 67 144.38 68.18 -40.86
CA VAL A 67 143.91 67.21 -39.85
C VAL A 67 142.80 67.81 -38.99
N TYR A 68 142.95 69.07 -38.54
CA TYR A 68 141.97 69.73 -37.69
C TYR A 68 140.62 69.96 -38.39
N GLU A 69 140.63 70.40 -39.65
CA GLU A 69 139.43 70.58 -40.49
C GLU A 69 138.68 69.25 -40.75
N ASN A 70 139.43 68.18 -41.03
CA ASN A 70 138.86 66.85 -41.27
C ASN A 70 138.25 66.26 -40.00
N ILE A 71 138.91 66.44 -38.85
CA ILE A 71 138.40 66.04 -37.53
C ILE A 71 137.12 66.83 -37.21
N TYR A 72 137.12 68.15 -37.39
CA TYR A 72 135.97 68.98 -37.07
C TYR A 72 134.74 68.63 -37.93
N THR A 73 134.95 68.37 -39.23
CA THR A 73 133.90 67.95 -40.15
C THR A 73 133.31 66.60 -39.76
N LYS A 74 134.15 65.61 -39.43
CA LYS A 74 133.70 64.26 -39.03
C LYS A 74 133.05 64.24 -37.63
N ILE A 75 133.51 65.08 -36.69
CA ILE A 75 132.84 65.27 -35.40
C ILE A 75 131.44 65.85 -35.60
N THR A 76 131.31 66.84 -36.49
CA THR A 76 130.01 67.45 -36.81
C THR A 76 129.04 66.45 -37.45
N GLU A 77 129.51 65.65 -38.42
CA GLU A 77 128.69 64.60 -39.04
C GLU A 77 128.27 63.52 -38.02
N ASN A 78 129.17 63.11 -37.12
CA ASN A 78 128.85 62.12 -36.10
C ASN A 78 127.90 62.67 -35.03
N SER A 79 128.06 63.93 -34.61
CA SER A 79 127.12 64.58 -33.70
C SER A 79 125.72 64.66 -34.29
N THR A 80 125.60 64.90 -35.60
CA THR A 80 124.31 64.95 -36.30
C THR A 80 123.65 63.56 -36.39
N LYS A 81 124.44 62.50 -36.58
CA LYS A 81 123.92 61.11 -36.57
C LYS A 81 123.50 60.65 -35.17
N ILE A 82 124.18 61.11 -34.12
CA ILE A 82 123.83 60.84 -32.72
C ILE A 82 122.51 61.56 -32.37
N GLN A 83 122.34 62.82 -32.77
CA GLN A 83 121.10 63.57 -32.55
C GLN A 83 119.89 62.89 -33.23
N ALA A 84 120.04 62.43 -34.47
CA ALA A 84 118.99 61.68 -35.17
C ALA A 84 118.70 60.30 -34.55
N PHE A 85 119.63 59.75 -33.75
CA PHE A 85 119.45 58.53 -32.97
C PHE A 85 118.65 58.79 -31.68
N GLU A 86 118.97 59.88 -30.97
CA GLU A 86 118.19 60.34 -29.81
C GLU A 86 116.74 60.63 -30.19
N ASP A 87 116.51 61.34 -31.30
CA ASP A 87 115.16 61.66 -31.78
C ASP A 87 114.33 60.39 -32.13
N LYS A 88 114.98 59.34 -32.63
CA LYS A 88 114.32 58.04 -32.91
C LYS A 88 114.03 57.22 -31.64
N ILE A 89 114.82 57.40 -30.59
CA ILE A 89 114.61 56.77 -29.29
C ILE A 89 113.45 57.48 -28.55
N ASP A 90 113.38 58.81 -28.61
CA ASP A 90 112.29 59.59 -28.00
C ASP A 90 110.94 59.38 -28.71
N LEU A 91 110.92 59.18 -30.04
CA LEU A 91 109.69 58.90 -30.80
C LEU A 91 109.05 57.52 -30.50
N LYS A 92 109.77 56.57 -29.90
CA LYS A 92 109.21 55.26 -29.50
C LYS A 92 108.90 55.16 -28.00
N ALA A 93 109.28 56.16 -27.21
CA ALA A 93 109.11 56.18 -25.76
C ALA A 93 108.20 57.33 -25.29
N ASN A 94 107.17 57.67 -26.07
CA ASN A 94 106.18 58.63 -25.61
C ASN A 94 105.36 58.03 -24.45
N ARG A 95 105.67 58.47 -23.23
CA ARG A 95 105.12 57.98 -21.97
C ARG A 95 103.59 58.06 -21.91
N ASP A 96 103.00 58.98 -22.66
CA ASP A 96 101.56 59.17 -22.76
C ASP A 96 100.86 58.06 -23.54
N GLU A 97 101.48 57.53 -24.60
CA GLU A 97 100.91 56.45 -25.43
C GLU A 97 100.95 55.10 -24.71
N ILE A 98 102.02 54.85 -23.93
CA ILE A 98 102.13 53.68 -23.05
C ILE A 98 101.11 53.77 -21.90
N THR A 99 100.93 54.95 -21.29
CA THR A 99 99.96 55.14 -20.20
C THR A 99 98.51 55.02 -20.70
N GLN A 100 98.21 55.50 -21.92
CA GLN A 100 96.89 55.38 -22.54
C GLN A 100 96.59 53.94 -22.99
N THR A 101 97.58 53.19 -23.46
CA THR A 101 97.44 51.76 -23.79
C THR A 101 97.26 50.91 -22.52
N LEU A 102 98.03 51.18 -21.46
CA LEU A 102 97.92 50.44 -20.20
C LEU A 102 96.58 50.72 -19.50
N ASN A 103 96.10 51.97 -19.48
CA ASN A 103 94.79 52.32 -18.91
C ASN A 103 93.62 51.78 -19.76
N SER A 104 93.71 51.80 -21.09
CA SER A 104 92.66 51.23 -21.95
C SER A 104 92.56 49.70 -21.85
N GLN A 105 93.64 49.01 -21.46
CA GLN A 105 93.62 47.57 -21.19
C GLN A 105 93.27 47.20 -19.74
N LEU A 106 93.60 48.05 -18.75
CA LEU A 106 93.32 47.78 -17.33
C LEU A 106 91.92 48.21 -16.86
N GLU A 107 91.32 49.27 -17.41
CA GLU A 107 89.95 49.67 -17.06
C GLU A 107 88.86 48.64 -17.40
N PRO A 108 88.86 47.96 -18.57
CA PRO A 108 87.88 46.89 -18.82
C PRO A 108 88.08 45.71 -17.86
N LEU A 109 89.32 45.31 -17.53
CA LEU A 109 89.59 44.27 -16.53
C LEU A 109 89.13 44.67 -15.12
N LYS A 110 89.29 45.95 -14.75
CA LYS A 110 88.86 46.48 -13.46
C LYS A 110 87.33 46.60 -13.37
N ASN A 111 86.66 46.93 -14.48
CA ASN A 111 85.21 46.94 -14.59
C ASN A 111 84.62 45.53 -14.62
N ASP A 112 85.25 44.57 -15.31
CA ASP A 112 84.87 43.15 -15.29
C ASP A 112 85.03 42.56 -13.89
N ILE A 113 86.11 42.87 -13.17
CA ILE A 113 86.30 42.44 -11.78
C ILE A 113 85.27 43.08 -10.85
N LYS A 114 84.92 44.36 -11.04
CA LYS A 114 83.83 45.01 -10.28
C LYS A 114 82.46 44.43 -10.62
N GLN A 115 82.18 44.13 -11.89
CA GLN A 115 80.95 43.48 -12.32
C GLN A 115 80.86 42.05 -11.77
N GLN A 116 81.96 41.29 -11.82
CA GLN A 116 82.04 39.94 -11.27
C GLN A 116 81.92 39.94 -9.75
N ALA A 117 82.55 40.88 -9.03
CA ALA A 117 82.36 41.04 -7.59
C ALA A 117 80.91 41.39 -7.23
N SER A 118 80.26 42.27 -8.00
CA SER A 118 78.83 42.63 -7.83
C SER A 118 77.89 41.46 -8.16
N GLN A 119 78.23 40.65 -9.18
CA GLN A 119 77.48 39.43 -9.52
C GLN A 119 77.66 38.34 -8.46
N ILE A 120 78.83 38.25 -7.84
CA ILE A 120 79.12 37.31 -6.75
C ILE A 120 78.42 37.73 -5.45
N GLU A 121 78.34 39.04 -5.16
CA GLU A 121 77.61 39.57 -4.00
C GLU A 121 76.09 39.34 -4.11
N LEU A 122 75.55 39.27 -5.34
CA LEU A 122 74.15 38.93 -5.64
C LEU A 122 73.88 37.42 -5.78
N LEU A 123 74.90 36.54 -5.71
CA LEU A 123 74.72 35.08 -5.79
C LEU A 123 73.86 34.51 -4.65
N PRO A 124 74.01 34.92 -3.38
CA PRO A 124 73.13 34.43 -2.30
C PRO A 124 71.67 34.83 -2.53
N ASP A 125 71.41 36.06 -2.95
CA ASP A 125 70.05 36.55 -3.21
C ASP A 125 69.43 35.88 -4.43
N ARG A 126 70.20 35.68 -5.51
CA ARG A 126 69.74 34.93 -6.70
C ARG A 126 69.55 33.44 -6.44
N LEU A 127 70.39 32.81 -5.60
CA LEU A 127 70.13 31.44 -5.14
C LEU A 127 68.84 31.40 -4.32
N THR A 128 68.64 32.36 -3.42
CA THR A 128 67.45 32.42 -2.56
C THR A 128 66.18 32.69 -3.37
N GLU A 129 66.22 33.56 -4.38
CA GLU A 129 65.12 33.85 -5.30
C GLU A 129 64.82 32.70 -6.25
N THR A 130 65.85 32.04 -6.80
CA THR A 130 65.68 30.88 -7.71
C THR A 130 65.21 29.64 -6.95
N VAL A 131 65.73 29.39 -5.75
CA VAL A 131 65.26 28.31 -4.87
C VAL A 131 63.85 28.62 -4.36
N SER A 132 63.55 29.87 -3.99
CA SER A 132 62.19 30.26 -3.57
C SER A 132 61.18 30.18 -4.70
N ASN A 133 61.48 30.66 -5.91
CA ASN A 133 60.59 30.56 -7.07
C ASN A 133 60.42 29.12 -7.53
N LYS A 134 61.49 28.30 -7.52
CA LYS A 134 61.38 26.89 -7.90
C LYS A 134 60.63 26.07 -6.85
N ILE A 135 60.77 26.37 -5.55
CA ILE A 135 59.94 25.79 -4.48
C ILE A 135 58.47 26.26 -4.61
N TYR A 136 58.23 27.53 -4.94
CA TYR A 136 56.88 28.06 -5.15
C TYR A 136 56.19 27.41 -6.36
N GLU A 137 56.86 27.30 -7.51
CA GLU A 137 56.28 26.76 -8.74
C GLU A 137 56.10 25.23 -8.71
N THR A 138 57.04 24.44 -8.18
CA THR A 138 56.89 22.97 -8.17
C THR A 138 56.25 22.41 -6.90
N THR A 139 56.41 23.06 -5.75
CA THR A 139 55.95 22.50 -4.47
C THR A 139 54.67 23.17 -4.00
N ILE A 140 54.62 24.50 -3.95
CA ILE A 140 53.44 25.21 -3.41
C ILE A 140 52.29 25.21 -4.44
N SER A 141 52.55 25.50 -5.72
CA SER A 141 51.50 25.46 -6.76
C SER A 141 50.94 24.04 -6.96
N GLY A 142 51.80 23.02 -6.93
CA GLY A 142 51.39 21.62 -6.97
C GLY A 142 50.63 21.17 -5.71
N LEU A 143 50.99 21.67 -4.52
CA LEU A 143 50.25 21.44 -3.28
C LEU A 143 48.91 22.16 -3.27
N VAL A 144 48.81 23.38 -3.81
CA VAL A 144 47.56 24.14 -3.90
C VAL A 144 46.60 23.48 -4.88
N GLN A 145 47.06 23.04 -6.07
CA GLN A 145 46.20 22.29 -7.00
C GLN A 145 45.75 20.94 -6.43
N ARG A 146 46.61 20.23 -5.68
CA ARG A 146 46.22 19.00 -4.96
C ARG A 146 45.29 19.28 -3.80
N LEU A 147 45.46 20.40 -3.07
CA LEU A 147 44.56 20.81 -2.00
C LEU A 147 43.19 21.19 -2.56
N GLU A 148 43.12 21.97 -3.63
CA GLU A 148 41.86 22.35 -4.28
C GLU A 148 41.14 21.13 -4.87
N ALA A 149 41.87 20.18 -5.46
CA ALA A 149 41.31 18.92 -5.93
C ALA A 149 40.84 18.00 -4.79
N GLU A 150 41.54 17.96 -3.65
CA GLU A 150 41.11 17.23 -2.45
C GLU A 150 39.98 17.96 -1.70
N GLU A 151 39.90 19.28 -1.75
CA GLU A 151 38.80 20.07 -1.21
C GLU A 151 37.51 19.82 -2.00
N ALA A 152 37.60 19.79 -3.35
CA ALA A 152 36.49 19.42 -4.21
C ALA A 152 36.04 17.95 -4.00
N LYS A 153 36.99 17.02 -3.74
CA LYS A 153 36.64 15.65 -3.33
C LYS A 153 36.00 15.59 -1.95
N ARG A 154 36.47 16.39 -0.99
CA ARG A 154 35.85 16.51 0.35
C ARG A 154 34.44 17.07 0.27
N GLU A 155 34.20 18.07 -0.56
CA GLU A 155 32.87 18.66 -0.77
C GLU A 155 31.92 17.66 -1.46
N THR A 156 32.43 16.89 -2.42
CA THR A 156 31.68 15.80 -3.07
C THR A 156 31.40 14.64 -2.11
N LEU A 157 32.37 14.25 -1.27
CA LEU A 157 32.22 13.20 -0.26
C LEU A 157 31.29 13.64 0.87
N ALA A 158 31.32 14.91 1.29
CA ALA A 158 30.38 15.48 2.25
C ALA A 158 28.94 15.45 1.71
N ASN A 159 28.75 15.75 0.42
CA ASN A 159 27.45 15.62 -0.25
C ASN A 159 27.00 14.15 -0.37
N GLN A 160 27.91 13.22 -0.67
CA GLN A 160 27.62 11.77 -0.68
C GLN A 160 27.31 11.21 0.72
N ILE A 161 27.96 11.71 1.77
CA ILE A 161 27.69 11.33 3.16
C ILE A 161 26.31 11.85 3.60
N ASN A 162 25.92 13.04 3.16
CA ASN A 162 24.58 13.59 3.41
C ASN A 162 23.46 12.74 2.77
N ASP A 163 23.69 12.23 1.56
CA ASP A 163 22.71 11.43 0.83
C ASP A 163 22.66 9.94 1.25
N THR A 164 23.77 9.37 1.74
CA THR A 164 23.84 7.90 1.99
C THR A 164 23.60 7.49 3.45
N VAL A 165 23.85 8.35 4.44
CA VAL A 165 23.92 7.93 5.86
C VAL A 165 22.69 8.28 6.70
N SER A 166 21.81 9.20 6.27
CA SER A 166 20.74 9.70 7.15
C SER A 166 19.33 9.23 6.80
N ILE A 167 19.01 8.99 5.52
CA ILE A 167 17.62 8.78 5.08
C ILE A 167 17.33 7.33 4.68
N GLN A 168 18.16 6.71 3.84
CA GLN A 168 17.86 5.36 3.32
C GLN A 168 17.97 4.26 4.39
N GLN A 169 18.99 4.29 5.25
CA GLN A 169 19.13 3.32 6.35
C GLN A 169 18.07 3.52 7.44
N TYR A 170 17.66 4.77 7.67
CA TYR A 170 16.58 5.09 8.60
C TYR A 170 15.21 4.66 8.03
N GLN A 171 14.98 4.84 6.74
CA GLN A 171 13.78 4.38 6.03
C GLN A 171 13.71 2.85 5.94
N ALA A 172 14.83 2.17 5.70
CA ALA A 172 14.89 0.71 5.71
C ALA A 172 14.61 0.14 7.11
N GLY A 173 15.16 0.75 8.18
CA GLY A 173 14.84 0.36 9.56
C GLY A 173 13.38 0.62 9.94
N ILE A 174 12.77 1.71 9.44
CA ILE A 174 11.33 1.97 9.59
C ILE A 174 10.51 0.92 8.84
N GLN A 175 10.94 0.52 7.64
CA GLN A 175 10.23 -0.47 6.82
C GLN A 175 10.31 -1.88 7.44
N GLU A 176 11.48 -2.31 7.94
CA GLU A 176 11.62 -3.57 8.70
C GLU A 176 10.79 -3.57 9.99
N ALA A 177 10.78 -2.45 10.73
CA ALA A 177 9.97 -2.32 11.94
C ALA A 177 8.46 -2.34 11.62
N LYS A 178 8.07 -1.83 10.45
CA LYS A 178 6.69 -1.84 9.95
C LYS A 178 6.30 -3.24 9.48
N GLU A 179 7.15 -3.93 8.73
CA GLU A 179 6.91 -5.31 8.29
C GLU A 179 6.84 -6.27 9.48
N TYR A 180 7.70 -6.15 10.48
CA TYR A 180 7.61 -6.95 11.71
C TYR A 180 6.34 -6.64 12.52
N ALA A 181 5.90 -5.38 12.56
CA ALA A 181 4.64 -5.00 13.21
C ALA A 181 3.42 -5.56 12.45
N ASP A 182 3.45 -5.53 11.11
CA ASP A 182 2.39 -6.05 10.25
C ASP A 182 2.31 -7.59 10.33
N GLU A 183 3.46 -8.29 10.37
CA GLU A 183 3.54 -9.75 10.51
C GLU A 183 3.04 -10.23 11.89
N GLN A 184 3.32 -9.48 12.96
CA GLN A 184 2.79 -9.76 14.30
C GLN A 184 1.30 -9.38 14.45
N LEU A 185 0.78 -8.45 13.65
CA LEU A 185 -0.65 -8.10 13.61
C LEU A 185 -1.48 -9.15 12.85
N GLU A 186 -0.91 -9.77 11.82
CA GLU A 186 -1.55 -10.80 11.00
C GLU A 186 -1.77 -12.12 11.77
N ASP A 187 -0.84 -12.48 12.67
CA ASP A 187 -0.95 -13.68 13.53
C ASP A 187 -1.96 -13.49 14.70
N VAL A 188 -2.23 -12.23 15.08
CA VAL A 188 -3.13 -11.85 16.19
C VAL A 188 -4.60 -11.85 15.78
N ALA A 189 -4.92 -11.52 14.53
CA ALA A 189 -6.28 -11.59 14.00
C ALA A 189 -6.78 -13.03 13.80
N ASN A 190 -5.87 -14.01 13.79
CA ASN A 190 -6.14 -15.39 13.36
C ASN A 190 -5.82 -16.48 14.40
N ASN A 191 -5.41 -16.14 15.63
CA ASN A 191 -5.15 -17.13 16.67
C ASN A 191 -6.43 -17.93 17.05
N PRO A 192 -6.47 -19.27 16.79
CA PRO A 192 -7.68 -20.08 16.97
C PRO A 192 -8.11 -20.24 18.43
N GLU A 193 -7.17 -20.31 19.37
CA GLU A 193 -7.47 -20.49 20.80
C GLU A 193 -8.17 -19.25 21.39
N ILE A 194 -7.81 -18.07 20.89
CA ILE A 194 -8.41 -16.80 21.33
C ILE A 194 -9.80 -16.62 20.72
N LYS A 195 -9.98 -16.94 19.43
CA LYS A 195 -11.32 -16.98 18.82
C LYS A 195 -12.24 -17.95 19.56
N ALA A 196 -11.75 -19.15 19.88
CA ALA A 196 -12.50 -20.15 20.65
C ALA A 196 -12.79 -19.69 22.08
N GLY A 197 -11.85 -19.02 22.75
CA GLY A 197 -12.04 -18.51 24.11
C GLY A 197 -13.05 -17.37 24.22
N ILE A 198 -13.06 -16.45 23.24
CA ILE A 198 -14.05 -15.37 23.13
C ILE A 198 -15.42 -15.92 22.75
N GLN A 199 -15.47 -16.83 21.77
CA GLN A 199 -16.70 -17.48 21.35
C GLN A 199 -17.35 -18.24 22.51
N LYS A 200 -16.58 -19.06 23.23
CA LYS A 200 -17.06 -19.78 24.41
C LYS A 200 -17.56 -18.85 25.52
N ALA A 201 -16.86 -17.75 25.78
CA ALA A 201 -17.30 -16.77 26.78
C ALA A 201 -18.59 -16.05 26.38
N ASN A 202 -18.77 -15.78 25.08
CA ASN A 202 -20.01 -15.21 24.54
C ASN A 202 -21.16 -16.22 24.59
N GLU A 203 -20.92 -17.49 24.27
CA GLU A 203 -21.92 -18.56 24.36
C GLU A 203 -22.39 -18.75 25.81
N GLU A 204 -21.46 -18.81 26.79
CA GLU A 204 -21.79 -18.90 28.22
C GLU A 204 -22.59 -17.69 28.72
N ALA A 205 -22.29 -16.48 28.22
CA ALA A 205 -23.03 -15.26 28.55
C ALA A 205 -24.43 -15.24 27.91
N GLN A 206 -24.56 -15.69 26.66
CA GLN A 206 -25.85 -15.82 25.97
C GLN A 206 -26.75 -16.86 26.63
N GLU A 207 -26.20 -18.00 27.03
CA GLU A 207 -26.98 -19.06 27.69
C GLU A 207 -27.49 -18.60 29.06
N SER A 208 -26.64 -17.91 29.83
CA SER A 208 -27.05 -17.34 31.12
C SER A 208 -28.11 -16.23 30.97
N LEU A 209 -28.07 -15.48 29.86
CA LEU A 209 -29.11 -14.50 29.54
C LEU A 209 -30.44 -15.18 29.20
N LYS A 210 -30.43 -16.30 28.47
CA LYS A 210 -31.65 -17.08 28.18
C LYS A 210 -32.27 -17.62 29.47
N GLU A 211 -31.46 -18.11 30.40
CA GLU A 211 -31.91 -18.57 31.73
C GLU A 211 -32.61 -17.43 32.50
N TYR A 212 -32.05 -16.22 32.49
CA TYR A 212 -32.68 -15.05 33.09
C TYR A 212 -34.04 -14.70 32.44
N VAL A 213 -34.13 -14.77 31.11
CA VAL A 213 -35.40 -14.53 30.39
C VAL A 213 -36.44 -15.59 30.72
N ARG A 214 -36.06 -16.88 30.77
CA ARG A 214 -36.96 -17.97 31.18
C ARG A 214 -37.48 -17.77 32.60
N ALA A 215 -36.60 -17.45 33.55
CA ALA A 215 -37.00 -17.17 34.92
C ALA A 215 -37.95 -15.96 35.03
N GLN A 216 -37.80 -14.96 34.15
CA GLN A 216 -38.71 -13.81 34.08
C GLN A 216 -40.09 -14.22 33.58
N ASP A 217 -40.16 -15.06 32.55
CA ASP A 217 -41.43 -15.54 31.98
C ASP A 217 -42.15 -16.50 32.93
N GLU A 218 -41.41 -17.38 33.61
CA GLU A 218 -41.95 -18.27 34.65
C GLU A 218 -42.56 -17.49 35.81
N LEU A 219 -41.88 -16.42 36.28
CA LEU A 219 -42.43 -15.54 37.31
C LEU A 219 -43.74 -14.88 36.85
N ARG A 220 -43.77 -14.34 35.63
CA ARG A 220 -45.00 -13.72 35.07
C ARG A 220 -46.14 -14.71 34.94
N ALA A 221 -45.85 -15.95 34.54
CA ALA A 221 -46.86 -17.00 34.43
C ALA A 221 -47.43 -17.38 35.81
N GLN A 222 -46.58 -17.49 36.84
CA GLN A 222 -47.02 -17.77 38.21
C GLN A 222 -47.80 -16.61 38.82
N GLU A 223 -47.36 -15.36 38.61
CA GLU A 223 -48.12 -14.18 39.02
C GLU A 223 -49.50 -14.15 38.35
N ALA A 224 -49.57 -14.37 37.03
CA ALA A 224 -50.84 -14.39 36.30
C ALA A 224 -51.81 -15.47 36.80
N GLN A 225 -51.31 -16.65 37.19
CA GLN A 225 -52.12 -17.72 37.75
C GLN A 225 -52.61 -17.40 39.17
N ALA A 226 -51.73 -16.89 40.03
CA ALA A 226 -52.06 -16.54 41.42
C ALA A 226 -53.04 -15.36 41.55
N TYR A 227 -53.03 -14.42 40.59
CA TYR A 227 -53.93 -13.26 40.60
C TYR A 227 -55.27 -13.50 39.88
N ALA A 228 -55.51 -14.70 39.32
CA ALA A 228 -56.64 -14.97 38.43
C ALA A 228 -58.03 -14.91 39.11
N ASP A 229 -58.12 -15.26 40.40
CA ASP A 229 -59.38 -15.27 41.17
C ASP A 229 -59.51 -14.07 42.14
N GLY A 230 -58.53 -13.17 42.13
CA GLY A 230 -58.45 -11.98 42.98
C GLY A 230 -58.08 -12.27 44.45
N LYS A 231 -57.64 -13.48 44.81
CA LYS A 231 -57.19 -13.86 46.17
C LYS A 231 -55.94 -14.74 46.12
N VAL A 232 -54.78 -14.16 46.43
CA VAL A 232 -53.52 -14.92 46.57
C VAL A 232 -53.50 -15.69 47.89
N SER A 233 -53.37 -17.02 47.83
CA SER A 233 -53.18 -17.90 48.98
C SER A 233 -51.73 -17.86 49.49
N GLU A 234 -51.49 -18.33 50.73
CA GLU A 234 -50.13 -18.43 51.28
C GLU A 234 -49.21 -19.37 50.46
N GLU A 235 -49.79 -20.38 49.82
CA GLU A 235 -49.08 -21.32 48.92
C GLU A 235 -48.59 -20.59 47.66
N GLU A 236 -49.47 -19.80 47.03
CA GLU A 236 -49.16 -19.02 45.82
C GLU A 236 -48.17 -17.89 46.12
N GLN A 237 -48.29 -17.25 47.28
CA GLN A 237 -47.32 -16.25 47.74
C GLN A 237 -45.92 -16.86 47.89
N ARG A 238 -45.80 -18.09 48.41
CA ARG A 238 -44.52 -18.81 48.50
C ARG A 238 -43.96 -19.19 47.13
N ALA A 239 -44.82 -19.63 46.20
CA ALA A 239 -44.41 -19.94 44.84
C ALA A 239 -43.85 -18.71 44.11
N ILE A 240 -44.53 -17.56 44.22
CA ILE A 240 -44.06 -16.28 43.66
C ILE A 240 -42.71 -15.87 44.29
N GLN A 241 -42.54 -16.01 45.61
CA GLN A 241 -41.26 -15.71 46.27
C GLN A 241 -40.11 -16.61 45.80
N ASP A 242 -40.37 -17.90 45.60
CA ASP A 242 -39.37 -18.85 45.07
C ASP A 242 -38.97 -18.50 43.62
N ALA A 243 -39.94 -18.14 42.77
CA ALA A 243 -39.68 -17.68 41.41
C ALA A 243 -38.92 -16.32 41.37
N GLN A 244 -39.24 -15.40 42.29
CA GLN A 244 -38.48 -14.15 42.43
C GLN A 244 -37.03 -14.40 42.85
N ALA A 245 -36.78 -15.35 43.76
CA ALA A 245 -35.43 -15.73 44.17
C ALA A 245 -34.63 -16.35 43.00
N LYS A 246 -35.26 -17.23 42.22
CA LYS A 246 -34.65 -17.84 41.01
C LYS A 246 -34.33 -16.81 39.92
N LEU A 247 -35.21 -15.83 39.71
CA LEU A 247 -34.97 -14.74 38.78
C LEU A 247 -33.73 -13.93 39.17
N GLU A 248 -33.59 -13.61 40.45
CA GLU A 248 -32.48 -12.78 40.92
C GLU A 248 -31.15 -13.55 40.93
N GLU A 249 -31.17 -14.86 41.19
CA GLU A 249 -30.02 -15.73 40.99
C GLU A 249 -29.60 -15.80 39.51
N ALA A 250 -30.55 -15.99 38.59
CA ALA A 250 -30.29 -16.03 37.15
C ALA A 250 -29.72 -14.69 36.64
N LYS A 251 -30.23 -13.56 37.16
CA LYS A 251 -29.73 -12.21 36.85
C LYS A 251 -28.28 -12.02 37.28
N GLN A 252 -27.96 -12.40 38.53
CA GLN A 252 -26.58 -12.29 39.04
C GLN A 252 -25.61 -13.15 38.23
N ASN A 253 -26.02 -14.35 37.84
CA ASN A 253 -25.21 -15.24 37.01
C ASN A 253 -24.99 -14.66 35.60
N ALA A 254 -26.04 -14.12 34.97
CA ALA A 254 -25.94 -13.44 33.68
C ALA A 254 -25.00 -12.23 33.72
N GLU A 255 -25.10 -11.38 34.75
CA GLU A 255 -24.21 -10.23 34.94
C GLU A 255 -22.75 -10.65 35.18
N LEU A 256 -22.53 -11.73 35.93
CA LEU A 256 -21.18 -12.26 36.19
C LEU A 256 -20.55 -12.81 34.91
N LYS A 257 -21.33 -13.54 34.10
CA LYS A 257 -20.86 -14.12 32.84
C LYS A 257 -20.60 -13.04 31.78
N ALA A 258 -21.44 -11.99 31.73
CA ALA A 258 -21.19 -10.82 30.89
C ALA A 258 -19.90 -10.11 31.28
N ARG A 259 -19.67 -9.85 32.57
CA ARG A 259 -18.42 -9.25 33.07
C ARG A 259 -17.20 -10.14 32.81
N ASN A 260 -17.34 -11.46 32.89
CA ASN A 260 -16.25 -12.38 32.56
C ASN A 260 -15.91 -12.39 31.05
N ALA A 261 -16.92 -12.29 30.19
CA ALA A 261 -16.72 -12.13 28.75
C ALA A 261 -16.00 -10.82 28.43
N GLU A 262 -16.45 -9.71 29.03
CA GLU A 262 -15.80 -8.39 28.91
C GLU A 262 -14.35 -8.42 29.42
N LYS A 263 -14.10 -9.01 30.58
CA LYS A 263 -12.75 -9.12 31.16
C LYS A 263 -11.82 -9.98 30.29
N LYS A 264 -12.31 -11.06 29.69
CA LYS A 264 -11.53 -11.88 28.76
C LYS A 264 -11.20 -11.12 27.47
N ALA A 265 -12.14 -10.32 26.96
CA ALA A 265 -11.90 -9.45 25.81
C ALA A 265 -10.85 -8.36 26.13
N ASN A 266 -10.95 -7.72 27.30
CA ASN A 266 -10.04 -6.63 27.70
C ASN A 266 -8.64 -7.13 28.11
N ALA A 267 -8.53 -8.26 28.82
CA ALA A 267 -7.23 -8.84 29.19
C ALA A 267 -6.39 -9.24 27.96
N TYR A 268 -7.05 -9.59 26.86
CA TYR A 268 -6.41 -9.87 25.58
C TYR A 268 -5.82 -8.59 24.94
N THR A 269 -6.56 -7.48 24.99
CA THR A 269 -6.10 -6.18 24.45
C THR A 269 -4.92 -5.63 25.27
N ASP A 270 -4.97 -5.71 26.59
CA ASP A 270 -3.95 -5.13 27.48
C ASP A 270 -2.63 -5.93 27.51
N GLY A 271 -2.70 -7.26 27.43
CA GLY A 271 -1.50 -8.12 27.40
C GLY A 271 -0.64 -7.89 26.16
N LYS A 272 -1.28 -7.69 25.01
CA LYS A 272 -0.59 -7.50 23.72
C LYS A 272 -0.07 -6.09 23.50
N VAL A 273 -0.74 -5.06 24.03
CA VAL A 273 -0.18 -3.70 24.07
C VAL A 273 1.14 -3.68 24.85
N LYS A 274 1.24 -4.42 25.97
CA LYS A 274 2.50 -4.56 26.72
C LYS A 274 3.59 -5.29 25.94
N GLU A 275 3.29 -6.43 25.33
CA GLU A 275 4.28 -7.18 24.54
C GLU A 275 4.77 -6.39 23.32
N SER A 276 3.88 -5.69 22.63
CA SER A 276 4.24 -4.79 21.52
C SER A 276 5.11 -3.62 22.00
N THR A 277 4.77 -3.03 23.15
CA THR A 277 5.58 -1.94 23.75
C THR A 277 6.96 -2.42 24.18
N ASP A 278 7.08 -3.64 24.71
CA ASP A 278 8.36 -4.22 25.14
C ASP A 278 9.20 -4.72 23.95
N ALA A 279 8.58 -5.21 22.89
CA ALA A 279 9.24 -5.52 21.63
C ALA A 279 9.79 -4.24 20.97
N GLN A 280 8.98 -3.18 20.89
CA GLN A 280 9.44 -1.87 20.43
C GLN A 280 10.60 -1.34 21.27
N ARG A 281 10.54 -1.50 22.60
CA ARG A 281 11.62 -1.10 23.52
C ARG A 281 12.92 -1.90 23.27
N LYS A 282 12.83 -3.20 22.99
CA LYS A 282 13.98 -4.05 22.61
C LYS A 282 14.58 -3.64 21.27
N THR A 283 13.74 -3.34 20.27
CA THR A 283 14.19 -2.87 18.95
C THR A 283 14.88 -1.51 19.06
N LEU A 284 14.30 -0.57 19.82
CA LEU A 284 14.91 0.72 20.13
C LEU A 284 16.24 0.58 20.88
N ALA A 285 16.35 -0.37 21.82
CA ALA A 285 17.60 -0.66 22.52
C ALA A 285 18.67 -1.27 21.59
N ARG A 286 18.27 -2.10 20.62
CA ARG A 286 19.15 -2.67 19.59
C ARG A 286 19.65 -1.58 18.65
N TYR A 287 18.78 -0.68 18.19
CA TYR A 287 19.17 0.47 17.39
C TYR A 287 20.05 1.45 18.17
N GLY A 288 19.75 1.71 19.44
CA GLY A 288 20.63 2.50 20.32
C GLY A 288 22.03 1.88 20.45
N SER A 289 22.10 0.55 20.57
CA SER A 289 23.37 -0.19 20.63
C SER A 289 24.14 -0.11 19.31
N GLN A 290 23.47 -0.29 18.17
CA GLN A 290 24.08 -0.19 16.83
C GLN A 290 24.53 1.24 16.51
N ILE A 291 23.79 2.26 16.92
CA ILE A 291 24.19 3.67 16.75
C ILE A 291 25.43 3.99 17.60
N ILE A 292 25.51 3.48 18.84
CA ILE A 292 26.70 3.62 19.68
C ILE A 292 27.89 2.85 19.08
N GLN A 293 27.66 1.66 18.52
CA GLN A 293 28.69 0.88 17.83
C GLN A 293 29.18 1.59 16.56
N ASN A 294 28.27 2.10 15.73
CA ASN A 294 28.60 2.88 14.54
C ASN A 294 29.34 4.17 14.93
N GLY A 295 28.95 4.84 16.02
CA GLY A 295 29.68 6.00 16.55
C GLY A 295 31.10 5.65 17.03
N LYS A 296 31.30 4.46 17.60
CA LYS A 296 32.64 3.93 17.93
C LYS A 296 33.44 3.55 16.68
N ASP A 297 32.81 2.92 15.68
CA ASP A 297 33.44 2.52 14.42
C ASP A 297 33.81 3.72 13.56
N ILE A 298 32.99 4.78 13.54
CA ILE A 298 33.30 6.05 12.88
C ILE A 298 34.51 6.71 13.58
N LYS A 299 34.53 6.75 14.92
CA LYS A 299 35.68 7.26 15.69
C LYS A 299 36.96 6.44 15.46
N LEU A 300 36.84 5.12 15.29
CA LEU A 300 37.94 4.20 14.94
C LEU A 300 38.42 4.37 13.49
N ARG A 301 37.51 4.60 12.54
CA ARG A 301 37.84 4.86 11.13
C ARG A 301 38.57 6.18 10.95
N THR A 302 38.18 7.25 11.63
CA THR A 302 38.92 8.52 11.62
C THR A 302 40.35 8.35 12.14
N THR A 303 40.55 7.59 13.24
CA THR A 303 41.90 7.29 13.75
C THR A 303 42.70 6.32 12.87
N LYS A 304 42.02 5.49 12.06
CA LYS A 304 42.66 4.56 11.12
C LYS A 304 43.00 5.22 9.79
N GLU A 305 42.20 6.17 9.31
CA GLU A 305 42.49 6.97 8.12
C GLU A 305 43.67 7.92 8.36
N GLU A 306 43.83 8.48 9.57
CA GLU A 306 45.03 9.24 9.97
C GLU A 306 46.28 8.34 10.11
N PHE A 307 46.12 7.11 10.59
CA PHE A 307 47.20 6.11 10.68
C PHE A 307 47.59 5.55 9.29
N ASP A 308 46.62 5.29 8.41
CA ASP A 308 46.81 4.74 7.06
C ASP A 308 47.29 5.81 6.06
N ALA A 309 46.99 7.09 6.27
CA ALA A 309 47.61 8.19 5.50
C ALA A 309 49.10 8.33 5.82
N THR A 310 49.49 8.11 7.09
CA THR A 310 50.88 8.10 7.54
C THR A 310 51.63 6.87 6.99
N ASN A 311 50.97 5.71 6.89
CA ASN A 311 51.52 4.49 6.28
C ASN A 311 51.55 4.50 4.74
N ARG A 312 50.58 5.13 4.06
CA ARG A 312 50.56 5.25 2.58
C ARG A 312 51.72 6.08 2.04
N THR A 313 52.20 7.06 2.81
CA THR A 313 53.35 7.88 2.42
C THR A 313 54.66 7.08 2.50
N LEU A 314 54.75 6.09 3.40
CA LEU A 314 55.91 5.18 3.52
C LEU A 314 55.80 3.97 2.54
N SER A 315 54.59 3.46 2.28
CA SER A 315 54.36 2.36 1.33
C SER A 315 54.46 2.77 -0.14
N ASN A 316 54.12 4.01 -0.52
CA ASN A 316 54.27 4.48 -1.90
C ASN A 316 55.72 4.70 -2.34
N ILE A 317 56.68 4.71 -1.41
CA ILE A 317 58.13 4.68 -1.73
C ILE A 317 58.62 3.23 -1.93
N LEU A 318 57.85 2.21 -1.52
CA LEU A 318 58.24 0.79 -1.60
C LEU A 318 57.47 -0.02 -2.67
N SER A 319 56.31 0.44 -3.15
CA SER A 319 55.45 -0.31 -4.11
C SER A 319 55.54 0.13 -5.57
N GLU A 320 56.55 0.90 -5.97
CA GLU A 320 56.90 1.07 -7.40
C GLU A 320 57.69 -0.14 -7.97
N ILE A 321 57.93 -1.19 -7.16
CA ILE A 321 58.79 -2.32 -7.57
C ILE A 321 58.06 -3.61 -7.98
N VAL A 322 56.76 -3.84 -7.71
CA VAL A 322 56.17 -5.16 -8.03
C VAL A 322 54.76 -5.08 -8.64
N GLN A 323 54.74 -5.14 -9.97
CA GLN A 323 53.94 -6.08 -10.76
C GLN A 323 52.69 -6.76 -10.12
N ASN A 324 51.56 -6.56 -10.80
CA ASN A 324 50.63 -7.61 -11.27
C ASN A 324 49.75 -8.43 -10.29
N ILE A 325 48.48 -8.60 -10.71
CA ILE A 325 47.51 -9.69 -10.42
C ILE A 325 46.72 -9.48 -9.08
N THR A 326 45.38 -9.48 -8.99
CA THR A 326 44.37 -10.45 -9.50
C THR A 326 42.93 -9.89 -9.34
N ASP A 327 42.02 -10.41 -10.19
CA ASP A 327 40.56 -10.57 -10.08
C ASP A 327 39.61 -9.36 -9.98
N GLY A 328 38.96 -9.05 -11.11
CA GLY A 328 37.62 -8.46 -11.10
C GLY A 328 37.14 -7.89 -12.43
N THR A 329 37.96 -7.10 -13.12
CA THR A 329 37.60 -6.48 -14.41
C THR A 329 38.87 -6.02 -15.11
N THR A 330 39.04 -6.35 -16.39
CA THR A 330 40.10 -5.78 -17.23
C THR A 330 39.49 -4.96 -18.35
N ILE A 331 39.90 -3.69 -18.43
CA ILE A 331 39.55 -2.77 -19.52
C ILE A 331 40.80 -2.61 -20.37
N ARG A 332 40.72 -2.99 -21.65
CA ARG A 332 41.78 -2.72 -22.62
C ARG A 332 41.46 -1.43 -23.36
N TYR A 333 42.35 -0.45 -23.24
CA TYR A 333 42.32 0.79 -23.99
C TYR A 333 43.22 0.68 -25.22
N ASP A 334 42.84 1.31 -26.32
CA ASP A 334 43.77 1.57 -27.43
C ASP A 334 44.67 2.78 -27.17
N ASP A 335 45.60 3.03 -28.08
CA ASP A 335 46.61 4.09 -27.98
C ASP A 335 46.01 5.52 -27.96
N ASN A 336 44.70 5.65 -28.21
CA ASN A 336 43.96 6.91 -28.13
C ASN A 336 43.09 7.02 -26.86
N GLY A 337 43.18 6.04 -25.94
CA GLY A 337 42.46 6.05 -24.67
C GLY A 337 40.99 5.59 -24.77
N VAL A 338 40.57 5.01 -25.89
CA VAL A 338 39.21 4.45 -26.05
C VAL A 338 39.21 2.99 -25.60
N ALA A 339 38.28 2.63 -24.72
CA ALA A 339 38.13 1.25 -24.26
C ALA A 339 37.60 0.36 -25.41
N GLN A 340 38.41 -0.60 -25.87
CA GLN A 340 38.05 -1.49 -26.98
C GLN A 340 37.39 -2.80 -26.53
N SER A 341 37.68 -3.26 -25.31
CA SER A 341 37.03 -4.43 -24.74
C SER A 341 37.00 -4.36 -23.21
N LEU A 342 35.88 -4.83 -22.65
CA LEU A 342 35.61 -4.93 -21.22
C LEU A 342 35.26 -6.38 -20.94
N ASN A 343 36.12 -7.08 -20.20
CA ASN A 343 35.89 -8.47 -19.82
C ASN A 343 35.49 -8.55 -18.35
N VAL A 344 34.30 -9.09 -18.08
CA VAL A 344 33.63 -9.07 -16.77
C VAL A 344 33.51 -10.48 -16.25
N GLY A 345 33.90 -10.70 -15.00
CA GLY A 345 33.71 -11.99 -14.33
C GLY A 345 32.23 -12.34 -14.09
N PRO A 346 31.94 -13.54 -13.58
CA PRO A 346 30.58 -14.09 -13.41
C PRO A 346 29.67 -13.31 -12.43
N GLN A 347 30.16 -12.27 -11.76
CA GLN A 347 29.40 -11.42 -10.84
C GLN A 347 28.82 -10.14 -11.50
N GLY A 348 29.05 -9.93 -12.80
CA GLY A 348 28.47 -8.81 -13.55
C GLY A 348 29.06 -7.43 -13.24
N ILE A 349 28.47 -6.38 -13.83
CA ILE A 349 28.81 -4.96 -13.56
C ILE A 349 27.61 -4.29 -12.91
N GLN A 350 27.81 -3.63 -11.77
CA GLN A 350 26.83 -2.74 -11.17
C GLN A 350 27.03 -1.31 -11.69
N LEU A 351 26.07 -0.79 -12.47
CA LEU A 351 26.09 0.55 -13.04
C LEU A 351 25.12 1.46 -12.26
N ASN A 352 25.61 2.53 -11.65
CA ASN A 352 24.78 3.46 -10.88
C ASN A 352 25.05 4.91 -11.32
N GLY A 353 24.04 5.55 -11.94
CA GLY A 353 24.13 6.94 -12.41
C GLY A 353 22.78 7.47 -12.88
N ASP A 354 22.55 8.78 -12.72
CA ASP A 354 21.23 9.45 -12.88
C ASP A 354 20.69 9.46 -14.33
N LYS A 355 21.53 9.22 -15.33
CA LYS A 355 21.12 9.17 -16.74
C LYS A 355 21.92 8.11 -17.51
N ILE A 356 21.45 6.86 -17.44
CA ILE A 356 21.96 5.78 -18.30
C ILE A 356 21.25 5.85 -19.65
N ASN A 357 21.95 6.27 -20.70
CA ASN A 357 21.40 6.28 -22.07
C ASN A 357 21.67 4.94 -22.75
N LEU A 358 20.75 3.99 -22.60
CA LEU A 358 20.81 2.67 -23.26
C LEU A 358 20.19 2.79 -24.65
N ASN A 359 21.02 2.81 -25.69
CA ASN A 359 20.54 2.66 -27.07
C ASN A 359 20.10 1.19 -27.26
N ALA A 360 18.84 0.91 -26.92
CA ALA A 360 18.32 -0.42 -26.64
C ALA A 360 18.33 -1.36 -27.86
N SER A 361 18.85 -2.57 -27.64
CA SER A 361 18.63 -3.72 -28.54
C SER A 361 17.27 -4.37 -28.28
N ARG A 362 16.84 -5.23 -29.22
CA ARG A 362 15.50 -5.85 -29.34
C ARG A 362 14.89 -6.44 -28.05
N GLN A 363 15.70 -6.82 -27.06
CA GLN A 363 15.25 -7.43 -25.80
C GLN A 363 14.64 -6.43 -24.79
N PHE A 364 15.09 -5.18 -24.75
CA PHE A 364 14.50 -4.18 -23.83
C PHE A 364 13.13 -3.69 -24.33
N ASN A 365 12.91 -3.70 -25.66
CA ASN A 365 11.60 -3.43 -26.26
C ASN A 365 10.56 -4.50 -25.94
N LEU A 366 10.97 -5.76 -25.73
CA LEU A 366 10.04 -6.82 -25.34
C LEU A 366 9.51 -6.62 -23.92
N LEU A 367 10.33 -6.18 -22.97
CA LEU A 367 9.91 -5.94 -21.58
C LEU A 367 8.93 -4.76 -21.47
N VAL A 368 9.18 -3.67 -22.20
CA VAL A 368 8.27 -2.51 -22.27
C VAL A 368 6.98 -2.85 -23.02
N SER A 369 7.06 -3.68 -24.06
CA SER A 369 5.87 -4.17 -24.77
C SER A 369 5.03 -5.11 -23.91
N ASP A 370 5.64 -5.97 -23.09
CA ASP A 370 4.93 -6.87 -22.17
C ASP A 370 4.20 -6.09 -21.07
N MET A 371 4.81 -5.04 -20.52
CA MET A 371 4.13 -4.17 -19.54
C MET A 371 2.97 -3.38 -20.17
N ARG A 372 3.13 -2.87 -21.40
CA ARG A 372 2.02 -2.20 -22.12
C ARG A 372 0.88 -3.17 -22.43
N ASN A 373 1.18 -4.40 -22.83
CA ASN A 373 0.17 -5.42 -23.14
C ASN A 373 -0.59 -5.89 -21.89
N LYS A 374 0.03 -5.86 -20.70
CA LYS A 374 -0.59 -6.24 -19.42
C LYS A 374 -1.46 -5.15 -18.78
N VAL A 375 -1.26 -3.86 -19.10
CA VAL A 375 -1.91 -2.73 -18.38
C VAL A 375 -2.80 -1.86 -19.28
N ASP A 376 -2.82 -2.05 -20.61
CA ASP A 376 -3.72 -1.29 -21.49
C ASP A 376 -5.20 -1.68 -21.29
N LYS A 377 -6.04 -0.67 -21.06
CA LYS A 377 -7.49 -0.75 -20.87
C LYS A 377 -8.19 -1.50 -22.03
N ASN A 378 -7.69 -1.35 -23.25
CA ASN A 378 -8.25 -2.05 -24.42
C ASN A 378 -7.82 -3.52 -24.48
N SER A 379 -6.60 -3.85 -24.02
CA SER A 379 -6.09 -5.22 -23.94
C SER A 379 -6.84 -6.05 -22.89
N VAL A 380 -7.09 -5.50 -21.69
CA VAL A 380 -7.82 -6.21 -20.62
C VAL A 380 -9.27 -6.53 -21.05
N VAL A 381 -9.97 -5.57 -21.67
CA VAL A 381 -11.34 -5.78 -22.17
C VAL A 381 -11.37 -6.77 -23.34
N SER A 382 -10.38 -6.71 -24.24
CA SER A 382 -10.28 -7.64 -25.36
C SER A 382 -9.94 -9.06 -24.90
N SER A 383 -9.09 -9.22 -23.89
CA SER A 383 -8.70 -10.53 -23.33
C SER A 383 -9.87 -11.23 -22.63
N ILE A 384 -10.69 -10.49 -21.88
CA ILE A 384 -11.90 -11.02 -21.23
C ILE A 384 -12.97 -11.43 -22.27
N ASN A 385 -13.13 -10.66 -23.35
CA ASN A 385 -14.13 -10.96 -24.38
C ASN A 385 -13.66 -11.97 -25.44
N ALA A 386 -12.35 -12.15 -25.64
CA ALA A 386 -11.78 -13.03 -26.67
C ALA A 386 -11.32 -14.40 -26.11
N SER A 387 -11.39 -14.63 -24.80
CA SER A 387 -11.06 -15.93 -24.20
C SER A 387 -12.04 -17.02 -24.66
N PRO A 388 -11.58 -18.07 -25.38
CA PRO A 388 -12.41 -19.25 -25.65
C PRO A 388 -12.59 -20.14 -24.41
N GLU A 389 -11.81 -19.88 -23.36
CA GLU A 389 -11.84 -20.59 -22.07
C GLU A 389 -12.83 -19.90 -21.12
N ARG A 390 -13.62 -20.72 -20.42
CA ARG A 390 -14.62 -20.26 -19.45
C ARG A 390 -13.94 -19.37 -18.41
N ILE A 391 -14.39 -18.12 -18.28
CA ILE A 391 -13.90 -17.22 -17.23
C ILE A 391 -14.63 -17.57 -15.94
N ASP A 392 -13.90 -18.14 -14.98
CA ASP A 392 -14.35 -18.28 -13.60
C ASP A 392 -13.84 -17.08 -12.78
N ILE A 393 -14.76 -16.34 -12.14
CA ILE A 393 -14.46 -15.13 -11.37
C ILE A 393 -14.73 -15.44 -9.90
N ASN A 394 -13.67 -15.52 -9.10
CA ASN A 394 -13.82 -15.58 -7.65
C ASN A 394 -14.27 -14.21 -7.13
N THR A 395 -15.53 -14.13 -6.70
CA THR A 395 -16.12 -12.86 -6.27
C THR A 395 -15.81 -12.44 -4.82
N GLN A 396 -15.02 -13.25 -4.08
CA GLN A 396 -14.52 -12.92 -2.75
C GLN A 396 -13.51 -11.78 -2.79
N ASN A 397 -12.65 -11.77 -3.82
CA ASN A 397 -11.59 -10.78 -3.99
C ASN A 397 -11.94 -9.72 -5.04
N ILE A 398 -12.94 -9.98 -5.89
CA ILE A 398 -13.29 -9.14 -7.04
C ILE A 398 -14.82 -9.00 -7.13
N GLY A 399 -15.36 -7.77 -7.15
CA GLY A 399 -16.79 -7.55 -7.33
C GLY A 399 -17.19 -7.22 -8.77
N ILE A 400 -18.30 -7.75 -9.25
CA ILE A 400 -18.94 -7.27 -10.49
C ILE A 400 -19.99 -6.25 -10.10
N ARG A 401 -19.71 -4.96 -10.37
CA ARG A 401 -20.61 -3.85 -10.07
C ARG A 401 -20.89 -3.04 -11.32
N GLY A 402 -22.15 -2.68 -11.53
CA GLY A 402 -22.57 -1.82 -12.63
C GLY A 402 -23.75 -0.94 -12.25
N GLY A 403 -23.92 0.18 -12.96
CA GLY A 403 -25.04 1.10 -12.77
C GLY A 403 -24.76 2.26 -11.81
N SER A 404 -25.79 2.70 -11.11
CA SER A 404 -25.83 3.88 -10.23
C SER A 404 -26.20 3.49 -8.80
N GLY A 405 -26.28 4.44 -7.86
CA GLY A 405 -26.72 4.15 -6.49
C GLY A 405 -28.15 3.61 -6.36
N GLN A 406 -29.03 3.80 -7.36
CA GLN A 406 -30.43 3.34 -7.31
C GLN A 406 -30.73 2.20 -8.27
N SER A 407 -30.09 2.17 -9.43
CA SER A 407 -30.24 1.11 -10.42
C SER A 407 -28.90 0.44 -10.62
N TYR A 408 -28.72 -0.76 -10.07
CA TYR A 408 -27.43 -1.43 -10.05
C TYR A 408 -27.53 -2.95 -10.16
N VAL A 409 -26.41 -3.55 -10.56
CA VAL A 409 -26.09 -4.95 -10.34
C VAL A 409 -24.87 -5.00 -9.43
N ASP A 410 -24.92 -5.86 -8.43
CA ASP A 410 -23.83 -6.08 -7.49
C ASP A 410 -23.67 -7.59 -7.21
N ILE A 411 -22.55 -8.16 -7.64
CA ILE A 411 -22.19 -9.56 -7.42
C ILE A 411 -20.88 -9.59 -6.64
N ARG A 412 -20.96 -9.98 -5.37
CA ARG A 412 -19.83 -10.02 -4.44
C ARG A 412 -20.04 -11.13 -3.42
N ASN A 413 -18.95 -11.81 -3.06
CA ASN A 413 -18.95 -12.89 -2.07
C ASN A 413 -19.95 -14.01 -2.43
N ASP A 414 -21.03 -14.11 -1.66
CA ASP A 414 -22.09 -15.12 -1.72
C ASP A 414 -23.45 -14.53 -2.15
N GLN A 415 -23.48 -13.27 -2.61
CA GLN A 415 -24.74 -12.59 -2.98
C GLN A 415 -24.74 -12.04 -4.41
N ILE A 416 -25.93 -12.07 -5.00
CA ILE A 416 -26.28 -11.33 -6.22
C ILE A 416 -27.42 -10.38 -5.87
N GLU A 417 -27.20 -9.07 -6.03
CA GLU A 417 -28.21 -8.05 -5.76
C GLU A 417 -28.45 -7.16 -6.99
N LEU A 418 -29.73 -6.94 -7.31
CA LEU A 418 -30.18 -6.05 -8.37
C LEU A 418 -31.09 -4.98 -7.77
N GLY A 419 -30.62 -3.74 -7.74
CA GLY A 419 -31.41 -2.58 -7.32
C GLY A 419 -32.05 -1.88 -8.52
N GLY A 420 -33.27 -1.35 -8.34
CA GLY A 420 -33.92 -0.58 -9.39
C GLY A 420 -35.13 0.22 -8.94
N GLY A 421 -35.27 1.40 -9.54
CA GLY A 421 -36.45 2.25 -9.43
C GLY A 421 -37.36 2.11 -10.66
N PHE A 422 -38.63 1.74 -10.47
CA PHE A 422 -39.62 1.69 -11.55
C PHE A 422 -40.99 2.19 -11.12
N ARG A 423 -41.84 2.57 -12.08
CA ARG A 423 -43.24 2.92 -11.83
C ARG A 423 -44.12 1.74 -12.23
N ARG A 424 -44.98 1.28 -11.32
CA ARG A 424 -45.96 0.21 -11.59
C ARG A 424 -47.35 0.72 -11.25
N THR A 425 -48.31 0.38 -12.09
CA THR A 425 -49.73 0.52 -11.79
C THR A 425 -50.26 -0.82 -11.31
N TRP A 426 -50.82 -0.84 -10.10
CA TRP A 426 -51.40 -2.03 -9.51
C TRP A 426 -52.78 -1.70 -8.95
N ARG A 427 -53.81 -2.46 -9.35
CA ARG A 427 -55.23 -2.22 -9.01
C ARG A 427 -55.63 -0.74 -9.16
N GLY A 428 -55.28 -0.13 -10.30
CA GLY A 428 -55.60 1.27 -10.62
C GLY A 428 -54.71 2.33 -9.94
N ARG A 429 -53.84 1.95 -9.00
CA ARG A 429 -52.93 2.90 -8.33
C ARG A 429 -51.53 2.83 -8.94
N SER A 430 -51.03 3.95 -9.48
CA SER A 430 -49.65 4.07 -9.93
C SER A 430 -48.74 4.50 -8.79
N THR A 431 -47.70 3.72 -8.52
CA THR A 431 -46.69 4.01 -7.50
C THR A 431 -45.29 3.86 -8.08
N ARG A 432 -44.38 4.74 -7.66
CA ARG A 432 -42.94 4.56 -7.91
C ARG A 432 -42.40 3.67 -6.81
N HIS A 433 -41.78 2.57 -7.21
CA HIS A 433 -41.13 1.63 -6.31
C HIS A 433 -39.63 1.79 -6.45
N ASN A 434 -38.94 1.73 -5.31
CA ASN A 434 -37.50 1.51 -5.25
C ASN A 434 -37.31 0.20 -4.49
N ILE A 435 -36.86 -0.83 -5.19
CA ILE A 435 -36.70 -2.17 -4.63
C ILE A 435 -35.33 -2.72 -4.97
N PHE A 436 -34.92 -3.73 -4.22
CA PHE A 436 -33.86 -4.62 -4.67
C PHE A 436 -34.35 -6.07 -4.65
N THR A 437 -33.78 -6.85 -5.57
CA THR A 437 -33.89 -8.30 -5.58
C THR A 437 -32.55 -8.88 -5.16
N ARG A 438 -32.52 -9.82 -4.22
CA ARG A 438 -31.29 -10.47 -3.76
C ARG A 438 -31.41 -11.98 -3.78
N LEU A 439 -30.42 -12.65 -4.37
CA LEU A 439 -30.16 -14.07 -4.17
C LEU A 439 -29.05 -14.21 -3.13
N LYS A 440 -29.35 -14.85 -1.99
CA LYS A 440 -28.38 -15.10 -0.91
C LYS A 440 -28.93 -16.20 0.01
N ASP A 441 -28.07 -16.95 0.71
CA ASP A 441 -28.46 -17.88 1.78
C ASP A 441 -29.58 -18.86 1.33
N GLY A 442 -29.51 -19.33 0.08
CA GLY A 442 -30.50 -20.26 -0.49
C GLY A 442 -31.88 -19.68 -0.82
N HIS A 443 -32.10 -18.37 -0.66
CA HIS A 443 -33.40 -17.74 -0.92
C HIS A 443 -33.31 -16.56 -1.91
N LEU A 444 -34.45 -16.26 -2.53
CA LEU A 444 -34.66 -15.08 -3.36
C LEU A 444 -35.53 -14.08 -2.60
N ARG A 445 -35.03 -12.86 -2.41
CA ARG A 445 -35.73 -11.79 -1.68
C ARG A 445 -36.09 -10.64 -2.60
N PHE A 446 -37.34 -10.18 -2.54
CA PHE A 446 -37.79 -8.91 -3.11
C PHE A 446 -38.07 -7.92 -1.99
N ARG A 447 -37.27 -6.87 -1.86
CA ARG A 447 -37.33 -5.91 -0.74
C ARG A 447 -37.71 -4.52 -1.21
N ASN A 448 -38.69 -3.92 -0.54
CA ASN A 448 -38.99 -2.49 -0.59
C ASN A 448 -38.74 -1.86 0.79
N ASN A 449 -37.63 -1.16 0.94
CA ASN A 449 -37.25 -0.52 2.21
C ASN A 449 -38.22 0.60 2.63
N ALA A 450 -38.76 1.36 1.67
CA ALA A 450 -39.62 2.51 1.97
C ALA A 450 -41.00 2.10 2.50
N LEU A 451 -41.50 0.93 2.09
CA LEU A 451 -42.78 0.38 2.55
C LEU A 451 -42.63 -0.65 3.65
N ASP A 452 -41.40 -0.92 4.07
CA ASP A 452 -41.01 -2.01 4.95
C ASP A 452 -41.63 -3.37 4.58
N ARG A 453 -41.51 -3.74 3.30
CA ARG A 453 -42.07 -5.01 2.78
C ARG A 453 -41.00 -5.89 2.18
N SER A 454 -41.07 -7.18 2.48
CA SER A 454 -40.22 -8.19 1.87
C SER A 454 -41.09 -9.34 1.39
N LEU A 455 -40.71 -9.96 0.28
CA LEU A 455 -41.18 -11.27 -0.12
C LEU A 455 -39.96 -12.17 -0.26
N TYR A 456 -39.98 -13.30 0.43
CA TYR A 456 -38.93 -14.30 0.43
C TYR A 456 -39.45 -15.54 -0.29
N MET A 457 -38.61 -16.13 -1.13
CA MET A 457 -38.83 -17.43 -1.74
C MET A 457 -37.68 -18.33 -1.29
N SER A 458 -38.00 -19.37 -0.52
CA SER A 458 -37.09 -20.36 0.03
C SER A 458 -37.48 -21.77 -0.44
N GLU A 459 -36.75 -22.78 0.02
CA GLU A 459 -37.06 -24.18 -0.32
C GLU A 459 -38.46 -24.61 0.13
N PHE A 460 -38.93 -24.10 1.29
CA PHE A 460 -40.19 -24.52 1.92
C PHE A 460 -41.36 -23.64 1.50
N GLY A 461 -41.10 -22.52 0.80
CA GLY A 461 -42.16 -21.76 0.18
C GLY A 461 -41.92 -20.26 0.03
N ILE A 462 -43.03 -19.51 0.02
CA ILE A 462 -43.06 -18.08 -0.18
C ILE A 462 -43.58 -17.43 1.10
N SER A 463 -42.79 -16.56 1.71
CA SER A 463 -43.17 -15.89 2.95
C SER A 463 -42.91 -14.38 2.89
N THR A 464 -43.61 -13.66 3.75
CA THR A 464 -43.37 -12.24 4.03
C THR A 464 -42.33 -12.03 5.14
N TYR A 465 -41.86 -13.12 5.78
CA TYR A 465 -40.81 -13.16 6.81
C TYR A 465 -39.65 -14.02 6.34
N ILE A 466 -38.47 -13.79 6.93
CA ILE A 466 -37.25 -14.55 6.61
C ILE A 466 -37.31 -15.98 7.13
N ASP A 467 -37.83 -16.18 8.35
CA ASP A 467 -37.85 -17.49 9.04
C ASP A 467 -39.20 -18.20 8.93
N GLY A 468 -40.18 -17.64 8.19
CA GLY A 468 -41.51 -18.23 8.02
C GLY A 468 -42.40 -18.24 9.28
N GLU A 469 -41.83 -18.13 10.48
CA GLU A 469 -42.57 -18.14 11.74
C GLU A 469 -43.11 -16.74 12.09
N GLY A 470 -44.44 -16.63 12.10
CA GLY A 470 -45.19 -15.48 12.63
C GLY A 470 -45.50 -15.60 14.12
N GLU A 471 -44.70 -16.34 14.88
CA GLU A 471 -44.89 -16.55 16.32
C GLU A 471 -44.37 -15.30 17.07
N GLY A 472 -45.19 -14.24 17.09
CA GLY A 472 -44.92 -13.03 17.89
C GLY A 472 -45.30 -11.72 17.20
N LEU A 473 -46.53 -11.26 17.43
CA LEU A 473 -47.02 -9.88 17.24
C LEU A 473 -46.95 -9.26 15.82
N GLY A 474 -46.43 -9.94 14.81
CA GLY A 474 -46.37 -9.46 13.42
C GLY A 474 -47.45 -10.06 12.52
N SER A 475 -48.13 -9.25 11.70
CA SER A 475 -49.01 -9.80 10.65
C SER A 475 -48.17 -10.39 9.52
N SER A 476 -48.43 -11.65 9.14
CA SER A 476 -47.67 -12.38 8.13
C SER A 476 -48.58 -13.18 7.18
N GLY A 477 -48.02 -13.54 6.03
CA GLY A 477 -48.62 -14.47 5.08
C GLY A 477 -47.56 -15.39 4.49
N THR A 478 -47.92 -16.67 4.33
CA THR A 478 -47.07 -17.74 3.82
C THR A 478 -47.84 -18.63 2.85
N ILE A 479 -47.19 -19.01 1.76
CA ILE A 479 -47.55 -20.18 0.95
C ILE A 479 -46.45 -21.21 1.23
N GLN A 480 -46.80 -22.29 1.91
CA GLN A 480 -45.88 -23.32 2.34
C GLN A 480 -46.06 -24.57 1.48
N TRP A 481 -44.95 -25.15 1.04
CA TRP A 481 -44.88 -26.46 0.41
C TRP A 481 -44.36 -27.47 1.44
N TRP A 482 -44.65 -28.75 1.21
CA TRP A 482 -44.27 -29.85 2.10
C TRP A 482 -44.95 -29.80 3.49
N ASP A 483 -46.04 -29.04 3.61
CA ASP A 483 -46.82 -29.01 4.86
C ASP A 483 -47.65 -30.29 4.98
N THR A 484 -47.46 -31.01 6.08
CA THR A 484 -48.17 -32.26 6.39
C THR A 484 -49.36 -32.05 7.33
N THR A 485 -49.58 -30.84 7.85
CA THR A 485 -50.59 -30.52 8.89
C THR A 485 -52.00 -31.01 8.54
N TYR A 486 -52.39 -30.95 7.28
CA TYR A 486 -53.72 -31.35 6.79
C TYR A 486 -53.71 -32.67 5.99
N SER A 487 -52.65 -33.47 6.12
CA SER A 487 -52.53 -34.78 5.48
C SER A 487 -52.52 -35.89 6.52
N GLU A 488 -53.59 -36.70 6.57
CA GLU A 488 -53.67 -37.85 7.48
C GLU A 488 -52.58 -38.91 7.22
N SER A 489 -52.00 -38.92 6.01
CA SER A 489 -50.94 -39.84 5.61
C SER A 489 -49.54 -39.23 5.71
N ASP A 490 -49.40 -38.07 6.33
CA ASP A 490 -48.16 -37.26 6.37
C ASP A 490 -47.61 -36.92 4.97
N ALA A 491 -48.48 -36.85 3.96
CA ALA A 491 -48.06 -36.50 2.61
C ALA A 491 -47.86 -34.99 2.49
N ASN A 492 -46.86 -34.63 1.68
CA ASN A 492 -46.48 -33.25 1.44
C ASN A 492 -47.58 -32.46 0.70
N GLY A 493 -48.14 -31.46 1.38
CA GLY A 493 -49.19 -30.59 0.89
C GLY A 493 -48.73 -29.17 0.54
N ILE A 494 -49.69 -28.35 0.14
CA ILE A 494 -49.55 -26.91 -0.03
C ILE A 494 -50.54 -26.22 0.90
N THR A 495 -50.03 -25.34 1.77
CA THR A 495 -50.86 -24.57 2.71
C THR A 495 -50.67 -23.09 2.46
N ILE A 496 -51.78 -22.36 2.33
CA ILE A 496 -51.78 -20.90 2.29
C ILE A 496 -52.30 -20.41 3.64
N ASN A 497 -51.45 -19.69 4.37
CA ASN A 497 -51.75 -19.20 5.71
C ASN A 497 -51.56 -17.68 5.80
N SER A 498 -52.36 -17.05 6.66
CA SER A 498 -52.09 -15.69 7.14
C SER A 498 -52.25 -15.62 8.65
N TYR A 499 -51.28 -14.99 9.31
CA TYR A 499 -51.32 -14.67 10.73
C TYR A 499 -51.68 -13.18 10.91
N GLY A 500 -52.73 -12.92 11.70
CA GLY A 500 -53.28 -11.57 11.91
C GLY A 500 -54.01 -10.95 10.70
N GLY A 501 -53.99 -11.60 9.54
CA GLY A 501 -54.65 -11.16 8.30
C GLY A 501 -55.74 -12.13 7.82
N VAL A 502 -56.20 -11.96 6.57
CA VAL A 502 -57.22 -12.80 5.93
C VAL A 502 -56.65 -13.44 4.66
N VAL A 503 -56.86 -14.74 4.49
CA VAL A 503 -56.70 -15.42 3.20
C VAL A 503 -57.99 -15.27 2.41
N ALA A 504 -57.96 -14.50 1.32
CA ALA A 504 -59.12 -14.25 0.47
C ALA A 504 -58.91 -14.83 -0.93
N LEU A 505 -59.88 -15.62 -1.41
CA LEU A 505 -59.99 -16.04 -2.80
C LEU A 505 -61.10 -15.21 -3.45
N SER A 506 -60.78 -14.44 -4.50
CA SER A 506 -61.73 -13.54 -5.19
C SER A 506 -61.51 -13.56 -6.70
N SER A 507 -62.60 -13.48 -7.47
CA SER A 507 -62.58 -13.33 -8.93
C SER A 507 -63.57 -12.24 -9.34
N ASP A 508 -63.11 -11.21 -10.05
CA ASP A 508 -63.93 -10.01 -10.32
C ASP A 508 -64.96 -10.24 -11.46
N ASN A 509 -64.58 -11.02 -12.48
CA ASN A 509 -65.37 -11.19 -13.71
C ASN A 509 -65.77 -12.65 -13.98
N ASN A 510 -65.52 -13.55 -13.04
CA ASN A 510 -65.78 -14.98 -13.21
C ASN A 510 -66.08 -15.65 -11.86
N ARG A 511 -65.98 -16.97 -11.80
CA ARG A 511 -66.25 -17.77 -10.60
C ARG A 511 -64.98 -18.36 -9.99
N ILE A 512 -65.08 -18.76 -8.73
CA ILE A 512 -64.13 -19.65 -8.05
C ILE A 512 -64.73 -21.06 -8.10
N VAL A 513 -63.91 -22.06 -8.39
CA VAL A 513 -64.31 -23.48 -8.38
C VAL A 513 -63.47 -24.19 -7.32
N LEU A 514 -64.14 -24.91 -6.43
CA LEU A 514 -63.52 -25.84 -5.48
C LEU A 514 -63.94 -27.24 -5.92
N ASP A 515 -62.99 -28.01 -6.44
CA ASP A 515 -63.22 -29.36 -6.96
C ASP A 515 -62.10 -30.28 -6.47
N ALA A 516 -62.48 -31.38 -5.82
CA ALA A 516 -61.56 -32.32 -5.19
C ALA A 516 -62.04 -33.75 -5.41
N TYR A 517 -61.12 -34.68 -5.63
CA TYR A 517 -61.45 -36.09 -5.88
C TYR A 517 -62.13 -36.77 -4.67
N ALA A 518 -61.68 -36.44 -3.45
CA ALA A 518 -62.26 -36.97 -2.21
C ALA A 518 -63.35 -36.04 -1.65
N SER A 519 -62.95 -35.00 -0.92
CA SER A 519 -63.87 -34.01 -0.35
C SER A 519 -63.28 -32.60 -0.41
N SER A 520 -64.16 -31.58 -0.40
CA SER A 520 -63.79 -30.18 -0.19
C SER A 520 -64.27 -29.74 1.18
N ASN A 521 -63.35 -29.56 2.12
CA ASN A 521 -63.67 -29.19 3.50
C ASN A 521 -63.67 -27.65 3.66
N VAL A 522 -64.66 -27.11 4.36
CA VAL A 522 -64.73 -25.71 4.77
C VAL A 522 -64.93 -25.66 6.28
N GLU A 523 -63.87 -25.30 6.98
CA GLU A 523 -63.78 -25.45 8.43
C GLU A 523 -63.60 -24.10 9.13
N SER A 524 -64.17 -24.00 10.33
CA SER A 524 -63.99 -22.87 11.23
C SER A 524 -63.79 -23.41 12.64
N LYS A 525 -62.71 -22.98 13.30
CA LYS A 525 -62.29 -23.54 14.59
C LYS A 525 -63.18 -23.10 15.76
N THR A 526 -63.68 -21.86 15.73
CA THR A 526 -64.35 -21.25 16.88
C THR A 526 -65.65 -20.51 16.53
N ALA A 527 -65.97 -20.35 15.25
CA ALA A 527 -67.10 -19.55 14.79
C ALA A 527 -67.94 -20.28 13.73
N ALA A 528 -69.10 -19.74 13.38
CA ALA A 528 -69.93 -20.26 12.29
C ALA A 528 -69.26 -20.12 10.92
N VAL A 529 -69.63 -20.99 9.98
CA VAL A 529 -69.30 -20.86 8.56
C VAL A 529 -70.40 -20.05 7.86
N TYR A 530 -70.02 -19.00 7.13
CA TYR A 530 -70.96 -18.09 6.47
C TYR A 530 -70.92 -18.21 4.95
N ILE A 531 -72.10 -18.19 4.32
CA ILE A 531 -72.27 -18.09 2.87
C ILE A 531 -73.13 -16.87 2.55
N HIS A 532 -72.59 -15.92 1.79
CA HIS A 532 -73.23 -14.63 1.46
C HIS A 532 -73.68 -14.58 -0.01
N PRO A 533 -74.93 -14.95 -0.34
CA PRO A 533 -75.46 -14.74 -1.67
C PRO A 533 -75.77 -13.26 -1.93
N HIS A 534 -75.55 -12.79 -3.16
CA HIS A 534 -75.95 -11.46 -3.63
C HIS A 534 -75.53 -10.28 -2.74
N LYS A 535 -74.33 -10.35 -2.16
CA LYS A 535 -73.81 -9.36 -1.20
C LYS A 535 -73.94 -7.89 -1.66
N GLU A 536 -73.80 -7.62 -2.95
CA GLU A 536 -73.82 -6.26 -3.51
C GLU A 536 -75.14 -5.92 -4.24
N THR A 537 -75.88 -6.92 -4.74
CA THR A 537 -77.03 -6.67 -5.64
C THR A 537 -78.38 -6.67 -4.93
N ARG A 538 -78.41 -6.97 -3.63
CA ARG A 538 -79.64 -7.01 -2.82
C ARG A 538 -79.39 -6.32 -1.48
N PRO A 539 -80.36 -5.55 -0.95
CA PRO A 539 -80.20 -4.85 0.33
C PRO A 539 -80.08 -5.82 1.51
N GLY A 540 -79.39 -5.39 2.56
CA GLY A 540 -79.25 -6.12 3.83
C GLY A 540 -78.10 -7.12 3.86
N ASN A 541 -77.82 -7.66 5.05
CA ASN A 541 -76.82 -8.70 5.26
C ASN A 541 -77.44 -10.09 5.00
N ASN A 542 -77.47 -10.46 3.72
CA ASN A 542 -78.03 -11.73 3.27
C ASN A 542 -77.00 -12.85 3.44
N ARG A 543 -77.13 -13.69 4.46
CA ARG A 543 -76.22 -14.81 4.68
C ARG A 543 -76.89 -16.04 5.28
N PHE A 544 -76.38 -17.20 4.88
CA PHE A 544 -76.58 -18.46 5.59
C PHE A 544 -75.47 -18.64 6.62
N ALA A 545 -75.82 -19.06 7.82
CA ALA A 545 -74.89 -19.40 8.88
C ALA A 545 -75.03 -20.88 9.23
N PHE A 546 -73.95 -21.63 8.99
CA PHE A 546 -73.79 -23.01 9.41
C PHE A 546 -73.11 -22.99 10.78
N THR A 547 -73.84 -23.39 11.81
CA THR A 547 -73.38 -23.29 13.20
C THR A 547 -73.88 -24.48 14.02
N VAL A 548 -73.50 -24.52 15.29
CA VAL A 548 -73.89 -25.57 16.22
C VAL A 548 -74.43 -24.98 17.52
N SER A 549 -75.26 -25.71 18.25
CA SER A 549 -75.72 -25.26 19.57
C SER A 549 -74.55 -25.17 20.55
N ASN A 550 -74.58 -24.13 21.38
CA ASN A 550 -73.79 -24.11 22.60
C ASN A 550 -74.41 -25.10 23.60
N ALA A 551 -73.78 -26.26 23.77
CA ALA A 551 -74.31 -27.35 24.59
C ALA A 551 -73.20 -27.94 25.47
N ASP A 552 -73.56 -28.30 26.71
CA ASP A 552 -72.62 -28.84 27.70
C ASP A 552 -72.09 -30.25 27.37
N HIS A 553 -72.73 -30.96 26.42
CA HIS A 553 -72.34 -32.30 26.01
C HIS A 553 -72.24 -32.43 24.49
N SER A 554 -71.16 -33.08 24.03
CA SER A 554 -70.83 -33.28 22.61
C SER A 554 -71.91 -33.96 21.76
N SER A 555 -72.78 -34.77 22.37
CA SER A 555 -73.89 -35.46 21.72
C SER A 555 -75.11 -34.57 21.50
N ASN A 556 -75.20 -33.46 22.24
CA ASN A 556 -76.29 -32.48 22.19
C ASN A 556 -75.91 -31.22 21.39
N THR A 557 -74.73 -31.21 20.78
CA THR A 557 -74.24 -30.15 19.90
C THR A 557 -74.91 -30.25 18.53
N ASP A 558 -76.19 -29.88 18.48
CA ASP A 558 -77.02 -29.94 17.28
C ASP A 558 -76.53 -28.95 16.22
N GLY A 559 -76.66 -29.31 14.94
CA GLY A 559 -76.30 -28.45 13.81
C GLY A 559 -77.43 -27.51 13.43
N TYR A 560 -77.10 -26.31 12.97
CA TYR A 560 -78.05 -25.30 12.52
C TYR A 560 -77.68 -24.74 11.16
N ILE A 561 -78.69 -24.49 10.34
CA ILE A 561 -78.61 -23.64 9.14
C ILE A 561 -79.58 -22.49 9.35
N MET A 562 -79.04 -21.31 9.64
CA MET A 562 -79.81 -20.09 9.88
C MET A 562 -79.70 -19.16 8.67
N TYR A 563 -80.77 -18.41 8.37
CA TYR A 563 -80.74 -17.38 7.33
C TYR A 563 -81.18 -16.02 7.88
N GLY A 564 -80.46 -14.96 7.52
CA GLY A 564 -80.76 -13.58 7.90
C GLY A 564 -79.53 -12.80 8.37
N SER A 565 -79.77 -11.70 9.09
CA SER A 565 -78.75 -10.79 9.60
C SER A 565 -78.63 -10.95 11.12
N ASP A 566 -77.42 -11.20 11.63
CA ASP A 566 -77.09 -11.18 13.07
C ASP A 566 -76.66 -9.78 13.56
N THR A 567 -76.50 -8.86 12.62
CA THR A 567 -75.93 -7.54 12.83
C THR A 567 -77.11 -6.60 13.01
N ASN A 568 -77.37 -6.24 14.27
CA ASN A 568 -78.51 -5.44 14.77
C ASN A 568 -79.87 -6.15 14.83
N TYR A 569 -79.99 -7.38 14.33
CA TYR A 569 -81.21 -8.18 14.34
C TYR A 569 -80.87 -9.65 14.62
N ASN A 570 -81.87 -10.44 14.98
CA ASN A 570 -81.73 -11.89 15.00
C ASN A 570 -81.89 -12.44 13.57
N TYR A 571 -81.44 -13.69 13.37
CA TYR A 571 -81.79 -14.44 12.16
C TYR A 571 -83.32 -14.48 11.96
N GLY A 572 -83.78 -14.71 10.73
CA GLY A 572 -85.22 -14.82 10.48
C GLY A 572 -85.77 -16.15 10.99
N ALA A 573 -85.29 -17.24 10.40
CA ALA A 573 -85.59 -18.60 10.78
C ALA A 573 -84.46 -19.54 10.31
N GLY A 574 -84.51 -20.79 10.74
CA GLY A 574 -83.55 -21.80 10.30
C GLY A 574 -84.03 -23.23 10.49
N LEU A 575 -83.13 -24.15 10.20
CA LEU A 575 -83.29 -25.58 10.45
C LEU A 575 -82.27 -26.04 11.49
N ARG A 576 -82.73 -26.87 12.43
CA ARG A 576 -81.92 -27.56 13.44
C ARG A 576 -81.89 -29.05 13.14
N PHE A 577 -80.71 -29.63 13.20
CA PHE A 577 -80.43 -31.04 12.96
C PHE A 577 -79.90 -31.66 14.25
N SER A 578 -80.65 -32.60 14.82
CA SER A 578 -80.23 -33.28 16.04
C SER A 578 -78.95 -34.09 15.80
N LYS A 579 -77.92 -33.89 16.62
CA LYS A 579 -76.69 -34.70 16.58
C LYS A 579 -76.85 -36.02 17.34
N SER A 580 -77.71 -36.05 18.36
CA SER A 580 -77.98 -37.24 19.16
C SER A 580 -78.47 -38.41 18.29
N GLN A 581 -77.93 -39.62 18.54
CA GLN A 581 -78.40 -40.84 17.90
C GLN A 581 -79.79 -41.28 18.39
N ASN A 582 -80.20 -40.81 19.57
CA ASN A 582 -81.51 -41.04 20.17
C ASN A 582 -82.41 -39.82 19.92
N GLY A 583 -83.61 -40.04 19.38
CA GLY A 583 -84.56 -38.94 19.11
C GLY A 583 -84.15 -38.06 17.92
N LYS A 584 -83.82 -38.69 16.79
CA LYS A 584 -83.37 -38.02 15.55
C LYS A 584 -84.48 -37.12 15.00
N THR A 585 -84.23 -35.81 14.90
CA THR A 585 -85.19 -34.84 14.40
C THR A 585 -84.52 -33.78 13.51
N VAL A 586 -85.29 -33.29 12.53
CA VAL A 586 -85.04 -32.01 11.86
C VAL A 586 -86.16 -31.09 12.28
N GLN A 587 -85.80 -29.93 12.81
CA GLN A 587 -86.74 -28.98 13.40
C GLN A 587 -86.60 -27.63 12.72
N VAL A 588 -87.71 -26.90 12.59
CA VAL A 588 -87.67 -25.47 12.25
C VAL A 588 -87.43 -24.68 13.52
N VAL A 589 -86.60 -23.64 13.44
CA VAL A 589 -86.26 -22.76 14.56
C VAL A 589 -86.47 -21.30 14.19
N ASP A 590 -86.84 -20.50 15.17
CA ASP A 590 -86.93 -19.05 15.02
C ASP A 590 -85.56 -18.37 15.06
N GLY A 591 -85.55 -17.04 14.92
CA GLY A 591 -84.34 -16.22 15.00
C GLY A 591 -83.52 -16.35 16.28
N ASN A 592 -84.15 -16.81 17.37
CA ASN A 592 -83.52 -17.05 18.67
C ASN A 592 -83.11 -18.52 18.85
N TYR A 593 -83.01 -19.29 17.76
CA TYR A 593 -82.67 -20.71 17.77
C TYR A 593 -83.69 -21.60 18.51
N SER A 594 -84.86 -21.06 18.85
CA SER A 594 -85.88 -21.80 19.60
C SER A 594 -86.70 -22.68 18.66
N THR A 595 -86.81 -23.97 19.02
CA THR A 595 -87.54 -24.96 18.23
C THR A 595 -89.00 -24.56 18.07
N GLY A 596 -89.41 -24.41 16.81
CA GLY A 596 -90.69 -23.96 16.29
C GLY A 596 -91.41 -22.93 17.15
N GLY A 597 -90.70 -21.86 17.54
CA GLY A 597 -91.23 -20.69 18.25
C GLY A 597 -92.29 -19.97 17.43
N ASP A 598 -91.98 -18.78 16.89
CA ASP A 598 -92.89 -18.01 16.05
C ASP A 598 -92.82 -18.37 14.54
N THR A 599 -92.14 -19.48 14.20
CA THR A 599 -91.97 -19.91 12.82
C THR A 599 -93.19 -20.61 12.25
N THR A 600 -93.49 -20.34 10.97
CA THR A 600 -94.51 -21.04 10.19
C THR A 600 -93.86 -21.82 9.04
N ILE A 601 -94.27 -23.08 8.85
CA ILE A 601 -93.96 -23.82 7.62
C ILE A 601 -95.12 -23.60 6.65
N GLU A 602 -94.87 -22.81 5.62
CA GLU A 602 -95.80 -22.64 4.50
C GLU A 602 -95.35 -23.53 3.34
N ALA A 603 -96.20 -24.47 2.92
CA ALA A 603 -95.93 -25.41 1.84
C ALA A 603 -97.21 -25.66 1.03
N GLY A 604 -97.08 -25.96 -0.26
CA GLY A 604 -98.23 -26.27 -1.11
C GLY A 604 -98.89 -27.61 -0.73
N TYR A 605 -98.13 -28.71 -0.84
CA TYR A 605 -98.56 -30.05 -0.43
C TYR A 605 -97.46 -30.70 0.44
N GLY A 606 -97.85 -31.49 1.43
CA GLY A 606 -96.92 -32.25 2.29
C GLY A 606 -97.36 -33.70 2.44
N SER A 607 -96.39 -34.60 2.53
CA SER A 607 -96.62 -36.03 2.81
C SER A 607 -96.02 -36.37 4.17
N PHE A 608 -96.85 -36.90 5.06
CA PHE A 608 -96.47 -37.21 6.44
C PHE A 608 -97.03 -38.56 6.85
N ASN A 609 -96.20 -39.41 7.46
CA ASN A 609 -96.71 -40.63 8.11
C ASN A 609 -97.62 -40.29 9.29
N THR A 610 -97.24 -39.28 10.07
CA THR A 610 -97.97 -38.84 11.25
C THR A 610 -97.72 -37.36 11.46
N ILE A 611 -98.80 -36.61 11.71
CA ILE A 611 -98.79 -35.22 12.14
C ILE A 611 -99.16 -35.25 13.61
N SER A 612 -98.18 -35.04 14.49
CA SER A 612 -98.39 -35.06 15.94
C SER A 612 -98.11 -33.70 16.55
N LYS A 613 -98.74 -33.44 17.70
CA LYS A 613 -98.32 -32.34 18.55
C LYS A 613 -96.92 -32.65 19.08
N ARG A 614 -96.04 -31.64 19.12
CA ARG A 614 -94.67 -31.74 19.67
C ARG A 614 -94.66 -32.36 21.07
N ASP A 615 -95.48 -31.80 21.96
CA ASP A 615 -95.62 -32.25 23.34
C ASP A 615 -96.99 -32.87 23.58
N GLY A 616 -96.97 -34.15 23.96
CA GLY A 616 -98.15 -34.94 24.28
C GLY A 616 -98.56 -35.90 23.17
N ASN A 617 -99.52 -36.76 23.50
CA ASN A 617 -99.76 -37.97 22.71
C ASN A 617 -100.75 -37.79 21.55
N LYS A 618 -101.10 -36.56 21.15
CA LYS A 618 -102.14 -36.30 20.14
C LYS A 618 -101.58 -36.33 18.73
N TYR A 619 -102.25 -37.05 17.84
CA TYR A 619 -101.80 -37.20 16.45
C TYR A 619 -102.94 -37.34 15.43
N VAL A 620 -102.59 -37.05 14.18
CA VAL A 620 -103.28 -37.49 12.96
C VAL A 620 -102.31 -38.41 12.22
N ARG A 621 -102.71 -39.66 11.95
CA ARG A 621 -101.88 -40.67 11.26
C ARG A 621 -102.60 -41.16 10.03
N ILE A 622 -101.95 -41.08 8.88
CA ILE A 622 -102.46 -41.66 7.64
C ILE A 622 -102.25 -43.18 7.70
N ILE A 623 -103.29 -43.95 7.40
CA ILE A 623 -103.27 -45.42 7.51
C ILE A 623 -103.63 -46.16 6.21
N SER A 624 -104.24 -45.46 5.26
CA SER A 624 -104.53 -45.93 3.89
C SER A 624 -104.67 -44.72 2.97
N ASP A 625 -104.81 -44.96 1.66
CA ASP A 625 -105.00 -43.92 0.64
C ASP A 625 -106.22 -43.01 0.92
N ASP A 626 -107.20 -43.52 1.65
CA ASP A 626 -108.50 -42.91 1.95
C ASP A 626 -108.77 -42.75 3.46
N GLY A 627 -107.79 -43.03 4.31
CA GLY A 627 -108.00 -43.20 5.75
C GLY A 627 -106.99 -42.48 6.63
N PHE A 628 -107.50 -41.71 7.60
CA PHE A 628 -106.69 -41.14 8.69
C PHE A 628 -107.25 -41.51 10.07
N LEU A 629 -106.33 -41.74 11.01
CA LEU A 629 -106.58 -41.92 12.43
C LEU A 629 -106.31 -40.62 13.17
N VAL A 630 -107.29 -40.15 13.94
CA VAL A 630 -107.07 -39.11 14.96
C VAL A 630 -107.08 -39.79 16.33
N GLY A 631 -106.02 -39.64 17.11
CA GLY A 631 -105.86 -40.41 18.34
C GLY A 631 -104.98 -39.77 19.41
N ARG A 632 -105.03 -40.39 20.60
CA ARG A 632 -104.12 -40.13 21.72
C ARG A 632 -103.51 -41.43 22.22
N ASP A 633 -102.18 -41.56 22.22
CA ASP A 633 -101.52 -42.74 22.82
C ASP A 633 -101.84 -42.85 24.32
N ASN A 634 -102.09 -44.07 24.79
CA ASN A 634 -102.53 -44.46 26.14
C ASN A 634 -103.99 -44.13 26.53
N ALA A 635 -104.83 -43.62 25.61
CA ALA A 635 -106.22 -43.26 25.95
C ALA A 635 -107.31 -44.23 25.44
N GLY A 636 -106.97 -45.30 24.72
CA GLY A 636 -107.95 -46.26 24.14
C GLY A 636 -108.90 -45.69 23.07
N ASN A 637 -109.07 -44.36 23.02
CA ASN A 637 -109.98 -43.64 22.15
C ASN A 637 -109.25 -43.21 20.86
N ARG A 638 -109.46 -43.98 19.79
CA ARG A 638 -109.00 -43.69 18.43
C ARG A 638 -110.23 -43.52 17.55
N ILE A 639 -110.32 -42.44 16.78
CA ILE A 639 -111.36 -42.25 15.78
C ILE A 639 -110.71 -42.53 14.42
N ALA A 640 -111.10 -43.62 13.77
CA ALA A 640 -110.75 -43.92 12.39
C ALA A 640 -111.86 -43.41 11.48
N SER A 641 -111.55 -42.44 10.63
CA SER A 641 -112.46 -41.99 9.59
C SER A 641 -111.97 -42.54 8.25
N LYS A 642 -112.81 -43.30 7.57
CA LYS A 642 -112.62 -43.61 6.14
C LYS A 642 -113.37 -42.56 5.34
N ILE A 643 -112.67 -41.83 4.49
CA ILE A 643 -113.32 -40.95 3.52
C ILE A 643 -113.59 -41.81 2.29
N TYR A 644 -114.85 -42.17 2.06
CA TYR A 644 -115.27 -42.64 0.75
C TYR A 644 -115.33 -41.40 -0.16
N LEU A 645 -114.34 -41.25 -1.03
CA LEU A 645 -114.30 -40.19 -2.06
C LEU A 645 -115.34 -40.45 -3.16
#